data_AF-A0A4Q1CEC1-F1
#
_entry.id   AF-A0A4Q1CEC1-F1
#
_cell.length_a   1.000
_cell.length_b   1.000
_cell.length_c   1.000
_cell.angle_alpha   90.00
_cell.angle_beta   90.00
_cell.angle_gamma   90.00
#
_symmetry.space_group_name_H-M   'P 1'
#
loop_
_entity.id
_entity.type
_entity.pdbx_description
1 polymer ?
#
loop_
_entity_poly.entity_id
_entity_poly.type
_entity_poly.pdbx_seq_one_letter_code
_entity_poly.pdbx_strand_id
1 'polypeptide(L)'
;MKKLITILVLLVSIQQLSAQVTVTNLRCEMLLNPLGIETKQPRLSWQLQSNQRNVVQTSYQVLVSSTAQNLQQNKGDVWNSGNINSNQSLHVQYKGAELKPGKTYFWKVLIQTNKGKATVTQTAFFSTGLTNDLWKAKWIGYDRASEWDSVTQWSRLSARYLRKEFQSAATVKRATIYLSGLGMYELYINGKKIGDQVLAPNPTDYRKTYFYNTHDVTQQIKAGKNAVATVLGNGRFFTMRQNYKTHKHNTFGMPKLLLQLEIEYTDGTSKTIVSDESWKLNVDGPIRSNNEYDGEEYDARKEFIGWTNAGFNDTKWMQPELVEAPTGKLVAQMSQPMKVMQTIKPVSIKKTAGGKYILDMGQNFAGWIKLQNINGKKGEKVTLRFAESLQSNGEIFVANLRDAKVTNIYTLKGTGNEVWQPSFVYNGFRYVEVSTFPGTPTINQFEGKLVYDALETTGSFQTANATLNRIYQNAWWGIASNYKGMPVDCPQRNERQPWLGDRTVGSQGESYVFNNATLYAKWMQDIEDSQTDEGSIPDVAPAFWNYYSDDVTWPAAYFFVTNNLYNQFGDVTPIQKHYPSMKKWMMYMKSKYMKNYIITRDKYGDWCVPPESLNLIHAKDSNRLTDGKLIATAYYYKLLSYMQRFANITNNKEDANYYGLLSDSIRTAFQQTFYNPKLKQYSNNTVTANLLPLYFGICPDSLRGPVFDKIRIKVHVENHGHISTGLIGSQWIMRGLTEYGYADMAYIMASNKTYPSWGYMAENGATTIWELWNGNTADPGMNSQNHVMLLGDLLTWFYENLAGIRTNKTDVAFKKIIMKPTIPAGLDFVKASYNSFHGLIKSEWKNSIEQFEWKISIPANTSATVYIPANSVEEITESGVAIANSKDIKFIKEDDGAVVLEIASGNYTFIRNKKFKKGIVKDEFIFERASFPESHAATIEETPEGLIAAWFGGTKEGNKDVCIWTSHYKNGKWTAPAKVADGVMNDTLRYSTYNPVLFYAPNGELLLFYKIGPNVAGWTGWMKRSKDNGHTWSEREALPQGFLGPIKNKPELINGVLYCPSSTEVGGWKAHIEFTSDNGRTWTKTGPINDPKILQAIQPSILKYADGRLQILCRSRNHSLNESWSSDGGKTWSTMQASPLPNNNSGTDAVTLKDGRHLLVYNHNLPNSSWVGGKGPRTPLNVAVTKDGKVWSAALILEDSPISQYSYPSVIQTKDGLVHIVYTWRREKVKHVVVDPSKLELKEIVNKQWPGVKANEGKTTDD
;
A
#
# COMPACT_ATOMS: atom_id res chain seq x y z
N MET A 1 -66.59 12.80 -4.60
CA MET A 1 -65.89 12.96 -3.29
C MET A 1 -65.03 11.76 -2.87
N LYS A 2 -65.48 10.50 -2.98
CA LYS A 2 -64.66 9.34 -2.55
C LYS A 2 -63.35 9.12 -3.34
N LYS A 3 -63.30 9.40 -4.66
CA LYS A 3 -62.07 9.29 -5.47
C LYS A 3 -61.02 10.39 -5.20
N LEU A 4 -61.43 11.58 -4.74
CA LEU A 4 -60.49 12.66 -4.40
C LEU A 4 -59.82 12.41 -3.04
N ILE A 5 -60.53 11.80 -2.09
CA ILE A 5 -59.99 11.47 -0.75
C ILE A 5 -58.99 10.32 -0.84
N THR A 6 -59.19 9.33 -1.72
CA THR A 6 -58.22 8.24 -1.91
C THR A 6 -56.92 8.71 -2.59
N ILE A 7 -57.00 9.67 -3.53
CA ILE A 7 -55.81 10.26 -4.17
C ILE A 7 -55.07 11.20 -3.19
N LEU A 8 -55.78 11.91 -2.31
CA LEU A 8 -55.13 12.71 -1.26
C LEU A 8 -54.49 11.83 -0.18
N VAL A 9 -55.09 10.69 0.19
CA VAL A 9 -54.50 9.74 1.15
C VAL A 9 -53.31 8.99 0.55
N LEU A 10 -53.29 8.71 -0.76
CA LEU A 10 -52.11 8.19 -1.47
C LEU A 10 -51.02 9.24 -1.69
N LEU A 11 -51.35 10.52 -1.88
CA LEU A 11 -50.36 11.61 -1.97
C LEU A 11 -49.78 11.99 -0.60
N VAL A 12 -50.53 11.83 0.49
CA VAL A 12 -50.04 12.04 1.87
C VAL A 12 -49.28 10.81 2.41
N SER A 13 -49.52 9.60 1.90
CA SER A 13 -48.71 8.41 2.24
C SER A 13 -47.47 8.22 1.35
N ILE A 14 -47.31 9.02 0.28
CA ILE A 14 -46.08 9.09 -0.54
C ILE A 14 -45.14 10.24 -0.09
N GLN A 15 -45.55 11.08 0.88
CA GLN A 15 -44.74 12.20 1.39
C GLN A 15 -43.98 11.95 2.71
N GLN A 16 -43.81 10.69 3.16
CA GLN A 16 -42.94 10.37 4.31
C GLN A 16 -42.04 9.14 4.16
N LEU A 17 -41.67 8.76 2.93
CA LEU A 17 -40.37 8.11 2.72
C LEU A 17 -39.26 9.18 2.77
N SER A 18 -39.21 9.94 3.87
CA SER A 18 -38.05 10.76 4.19
C SER A 18 -36.87 9.80 4.33
N ALA A 19 -35.92 9.84 3.41
CA ALA A 19 -34.69 9.07 3.48
C ALA A 19 -34.09 9.20 4.90
N GLN A 20 -34.22 8.11 5.66
CA GLN A 20 -34.10 8.14 7.11
C GLN A 20 -32.63 8.10 7.50
N VAL A 21 -32.16 9.06 8.30
CA VAL A 21 -30.84 8.95 8.94
C VAL A 21 -30.94 7.90 10.03
N THR A 22 -30.10 6.87 9.99
CA THR A 22 -30.09 5.78 10.98
C THR A 22 -28.82 5.76 11.80
N VAL A 23 -28.95 5.39 13.08
CA VAL A 23 -27.82 5.18 13.98
C VAL A 23 -27.46 3.70 14.02
N THR A 24 -26.20 3.37 13.76
CA THR A 24 -25.70 1.99 13.70
C THR A 24 -24.34 1.87 14.40
N ASN A 25 -23.88 0.64 14.62
CA ASN A 25 -22.53 0.33 15.09
C ASN A 25 -22.16 1.07 16.38
N LEU A 26 -23.05 0.95 17.38
CA LEU A 26 -22.80 1.44 18.74
C LEU A 26 -21.63 0.66 19.37
N ARG A 27 -20.59 1.37 19.78
CA ARG A 27 -19.38 0.79 20.36
C ARG A 27 -19.07 1.38 21.73
N CYS A 28 -18.58 0.55 22.62
CA CYS A 28 -18.01 0.94 23.91
C CYS A 28 -16.53 0.54 23.92
N GLU A 29 -15.62 1.48 24.16
CA GLU A 29 -14.17 1.26 24.05
C GLU A 29 -13.77 0.62 22.70
N MET A 30 -14.35 1.13 21.61
CA MET A 30 -14.17 0.65 20.23
C MET A 30 -14.67 -0.78 19.95
N LEU A 31 -15.23 -1.47 20.94
CA LEU A 31 -15.77 -2.83 20.85
C LEU A 31 -17.29 -2.82 20.72
N LEU A 32 -17.83 -3.85 20.05
CA LEU A 32 -19.26 -4.13 20.02
C LEU A 32 -19.64 -4.93 21.27
N ASN A 33 -20.56 -4.38 22.06
CA ASN A 33 -21.11 -5.01 23.26
C ASN A 33 -20.08 -5.71 24.17
N PRO A 34 -19.00 -5.04 24.60
CA PRO A 34 -17.91 -5.69 25.32
C PRO A 34 -18.37 -6.20 26.69
N LEU A 35 -17.82 -7.35 27.09
CA LEU A 35 -18.05 -7.97 28.38
C LEU A 35 -16.85 -7.81 29.29
N GLY A 36 -17.09 -7.43 30.54
CA GLY A 36 -16.08 -7.42 31.58
C GLY A 36 -15.09 -6.25 31.50
N ILE A 37 -15.49 -5.07 31.02
CA ILE A 37 -14.59 -3.92 30.94
C ILE A 37 -14.20 -3.40 32.33
N GLU A 38 -12.97 -2.93 32.48
CA GLU A 38 -12.49 -2.32 33.73
C GLU A 38 -12.41 -0.79 33.67
N THR A 39 -12.65 -0.21 32.50
CA THR A 39 -12.68 1.24 32.32
C THR A 39 -13.83 1.84 33.11
N LYS A 40 -13.52 2.66 34.13
CA LYS A 40 -14.51 3.32 34.99
C LYS A 40 -15.38 4.34 34.27
N GLN A 41 -14.82 5.01 33.26
CA GLN A 41 -15.50 6.00 32.43
C GLN A 41 -15.38 5.60 30.96
N PRO A 42 -16.12 4.58 30.52
CA PRO A 42 -16.00 4.05 29.17
C PRO A 42 -16.39 5.08 28.12
N ARG A 43 -15.79 4.97 26.94
CA ARG A 43 -16.00 5.85 25.80
C ARG A 43 -16.98 5.21 24.82
N LEU A 44 -17.99 5.97 24.42
CA LEU A 44 -19.09 5.52 23.58
C LEU A 44 -18.97 6.15 22.18
N SER A 45 -19.18 5.35 21.14
CA SER A 45 -19.08 5.76 19.74
C SER A 45 -20.27 5.24 18.94
N TRP A 46 -20.66 5.95 17.89
CA TRP A 46 -21.75 5.57 17.00
C TRP A 46 -21.53 6.08 15.57
N GLN A 47 -22.14 5.39 14.61
CA GLN A 47 -22.15 5.78 13.20
C GLN A 47 -23.52 6.30 12.78
N LEU A 48 -23.51 7.26 11.87
CA LEU A 48 -24.69 7.71 11.15
C LEU A 48 -24.64 7.15 9.73
N GLN A 49 -25.76 6.60 9.27
CA GLN A 49 -25.94 6.16 7.88
C GLN A 49 -27.08 6.93 7.24
N SER A 50 -26.87 7.35 6.00
CA SER A 50 -27.90 8.02 5.19
C SER A 50 -27.51 7.99 3.72
N ASN A 51 -28.52 7.98 2.85
CA ASN A 51 -28.36 8.20 1.41
C ASN A 51 -28.46 9.70 1.03
N GLN A 52 -28.78 10.58 1.99
CA GLN A 52 -28.84 12.03 1.78
C GLN A 52 -27.44 12.66 1.83
N ARG A 53 -27.25 13.75 1.08
CA ARG A 53 -26.06 14.60 1.20
C ARG A 53 -26.14 15.52 2.41
N ASN A 54 -24.97 15.93 2.88
CA ASN A 54 -24.80 16.93 3.93
C ASN A 54 -25.59 16.60 5.20
N VAL A 55 -25.49 15.37 5.67
CA VAL A 55 -26.00 14.95 6.98
C VAL A 55 -24.94 15.23 8.02
N VAL A 56 -25.29 16.07 9.00
CA VAL A 56 -24.43 16.47 10.12
C VAL A 56 -25.20 16.30 11.42
N GLN A 57 -24.57 15.69 12.41
CA GLN A 57 -25.09 15.65 13.77
C GLN A 57 -25.03 17.05 14.39
N THR A 58 -26.15 17.52 14.95
CA THR A 58 -26.20 18.82 15.64
C THR A 58 -26.21 18.65 17.16
N SER A 59 -26.85 17.58 17.65
CA SER A 59 -26.85 17.24 19.07
C SER A 59 -27.05 15.75 19.29
N TYR A 60 -26.70 15.28 20.48
CA TYR A 60 -26.95 13.91 20.93
C TYR A 60 -27.44 13.88 22.39
N GLN A 61 -28.11 12.79 22.76
CA GLN A 61 -28.43 12.44 24.14
C GLN A 61 -28.15 10.96 24.36
N VAL A 62 -27.21 10.64 25.27
CA VAL A 62 -26.91 9.28 25.68
C VAL A 62 -27.78 8.92 26.89
N LEU A 63 -28.40 7.74 26.81
CA LEU A 63 -29.13 7.11 27.90
C LEU A 63 -28.43 5.81 28.26
N VAL A 64 -28.04 5.64 29.53
CA VAL A 64 -27.52 4.40 30.10
C VAL A 64 -28.42 3.97 31.24
N SER A 65 -28.80 2.70 31.23
CA SER A 65 -29.77 2.12 32.14
C SER A 65 -29.23 0.84 32.77
N SER A 66 -29.67 0.56 33.99
CA SER A 66 -29.31 -0.68 34.71
C SER A 66 -30.03 -1.92 34.16
N THR A 67 -31.12 -1.72 33.39
CA THR A 67 -31.91 -2.79 32.77
C THR A 67 -32.33 -2.42 31.35
N ALA A 68 -32.51 -3.43 30.49
CA ALA A 68 -33.03 -3.25 29.14
C ALA A 68 -34.45 -2.64 29.14
N GLN A 69 -35.29 -3.00 30.11
CA GLN A 69 -36.66 -2.50 30.24
C GLN A 69 -36.70 -0.99 30.54
N ASN A 70 -35.84 -0.50 31.45
CA ASN A 70 -35.71 0.94 31.70
C ASN A 70 -35.29 1.69 30.42
N LEU A 71 -34.32 1.14 29.69
CA LEU A 71 -33.85 1.75 28.45
C LEU A 71 -34.94 1.80 27.37
N GLN A 72 -35.76 0.74 27.23
CA GLN A 72 -36.91 0.73 26.31
C GLN A 72 -37.90 1.85 26.63
N GLN A 73 -38.10 2.17 27.91
CA GLN A 73 -38.91 3.30 28.38
C GLN A 73 -38.20 4.66 28.31
N ASN A 74 -37.03 4.76 27.66
CA ASN A 74 -36.17 5.96 27.63
C ASN A 74 -35.71 6.45 29.02
N LYS A 75 -35.63 5.57 30.02
CA LYS A 75 -35.17 5.92 31.38
C LYS A 75 -33.68 5.60 31.52
N GLY A 76 -32.82 6.62 31.45
CA GLY A 76 -31.39 6.50 31.75
C GLY A 76 -31.11 6.60 33.25
N ASP A 77 -31.50 5.58 34.02
CA ASP A 77 -31.39 5.58 35.49
C ASP A 77 -29.95 5.55 36.02
N VAL A 78 -28.98 5.21 35.16
CA VAL A 78 -27.55 5.21 35.49
C VAL A 78 -26.86 6.45 34.91
N TRP A 79 -27.25 6.84 33.69
CA TRP A 79 -26.83 8.09 33.09
C TRP A 79 -27.86 8.59 32.09
N ASN A 80 -28.13 9.89 32.13
CA ASN A 80 -28.76 10.63 31.06
C ASN A 80 -27.92 11.87 30.81
N SER A 81 -27.29 11.98 29.63
CA SER A 81 -26.43 13.13 29.33
C SER A 81 -27.19 14.44 29.19
N GLY A 82 -28.52 14.40 29.10
CA GLY A 82 -29.31 15.49 28.52
C GLY A 82 -28.97 15.67 27.03
N ASN A 83 -29.59 16.66 26.41
CA ASN A 83 -29.26 17.02 25.03
C ASN A 83 -27.97 17.85 24.99
N ILE A 84 -26.91 17.30 24.38
CA ILE A 84 -25.61 17.94 24.22
C ILE A 84 -25.47 18.46 22.79
N ASN A 85 -25.28 19.77 22.63
CA ASN A 85 -25.06 20.42 21.33
C ASN A 85 -23.62 20.15 20.83
N SER A 86 -23.43 19.00 20.19
CA SER A 86 -22.13 18.59 19.66
C SER A 86 -22.29 17.63 18.48
N ASN A 87 -21.38 17.75 17.52
CA ASN A 87 -21.26 16.84 16.38
C ASN A 87 -20.27 15.69 16.65
N GLN A 88 -19.75 15.55 17.87
CA GLN A 88 -18.91 14.44 18.28
C GLN A 88 -19.73 13.15 18.29
N SER A 89 -19.23 12.12 17.61
CA SER A 89 -19.86 10.79 17.58
C SER A 89 -18.89 9.66 17.90
N LEU A 90 -17.63 10.00 18.16
CA LEU A 90 -16.58 9.05 18.56
C LEU A 90 -16.08 9.42 19.95
N HIS A 91 -15.80 8.38 20.74
CA HIS A 91 -15.12 8.45 22.02
C HIS A 91 -15.79 9.39 23.04
N VAL A 92 -17.12 9.46 23.04
CA VAL A 92 -17.89 10.25 24.00
C VAL A 92 -17.77 9.59 25.37
N GLN A 93 -17.05 10.24 26.27
CA GLN A 93 -16.78 9.73 27.62
C GLN A 93 -18.06 9.65 28.45
N TYR A 94 -18.26 8.51 29.10
CA TYR A 94 -19.31 8.29 30.09
C TYR A 94 -19.12 9.24 31.30
N LYS A 95 -20.20 9.94 31.69
CA LYS A 95 -20.22 10.90 32.82
C LYS A 95 -21.36 10.64 33.80
N GLY A 96 -21.87 9.41 33.84
CA GLY A 96 -22.94 9.02 34.76
C GLY A 96 -22.47 8.64 36.15
N ALA A 97 -23.35 7.96 36.88
CA ALA A 97 -23.04 7.39 38.19
C ALA A 97 -21.87 6.39 38.12
N GLU A 98 -21.18 6.17 39.23
CA GLU A 98 -20.10 5.18 39.28
C GLU A 98 -20.60 3.78 38.87
N LEU A 99 -19.88 3.15 37.94
CA LEU A 99 -20.20 1.82 37.45
C LEU A 99 -19.80 0.78 38.51
N LYS A 100 -20.73 -0.11 38.85
CA LYS A 100 -20.50 -1.19 39.81
C LYS A 100 -19.84 -2.38 39.11
N PRO A 101 -18.86 -3.06 39.73
CA PRO A 101 -18.25 -4.27 39.18
C PRO A 101 -19.26 -5.40 38.92
N GLY A 102 -18.99 -6.23 37.90
CA GLY A 102 -19.80 -7.40 37.55
C GLY A 102 -21.24 -7.12 37.10
N LYS A 103 -21.55 -5.88 36.66
CA LYS A 103 -22.89 -5.46 36.24
C LYS A 103 -22.95 -5.18 34.74
N THR A 104 -24.11 -5.44 34.16
CA THR A 104 -24.41 -5.14 32.75
C THR A 104 -25.19 -3.83 32.69
N TYR A 105 -24.79 -2.96 31.78
CA TYR A 105 -25.42 -1.68 31.51
C TYR A 105 -25.89 -1.65 30.07
N PHE A 106 -27.12 -1.17 29.85
CA PHE A 106 -27.72 -1.04 28.54
C PHE A 106 -27.71 0.42 28.15
N TRP A 107 -27.41 0.73 26.89
CA TRP A 107 -27.37 2.11 26.44
C TRP A 107 -27.88 2.30 25.01
N LYS A 108 -28.30 3.52 24.74
CA LYS A 108 -28.59 4.01 23.38
C LYS A 108 -28.29 5.50 23.30
N VAL A 109 -28.22 6.01 22.08
CA VAL A 109 -28.03 7.42 21.80
C VAL A 109 -29.18 7.94 20.95
N LEU A 110 -29.78 9.05 21.35
CA LEU A 110 -30.76 9.79 20.57
C LEU A 110 -30.03 10.92 19.85
N ILE A 111 -30.31 11.13 18.56
CA ILE A 111 -29.51 12.06 17.74
C ILE A 111 -30.43 13.00 16.97
N GLN A 112 -30.09 14.29 17.03
CA GLN A 112 -30.63 15.31 16.14
C GLN A 112 -29.61 15.61 15.04
N THR A 113 -30.10 15.69 13.81
CA THR A 113 -29.30 16.12 12.66
C THR A 113 -29.90 17.35 12.03
N ASN A 114 -29.14 17.99 11.14
CA ASN A 114 -29.65 19.06 10.27
C ASN A 114 -30.72 18.58 9.25
N LYS A 115 -30.96 17.27 9.14
CA LYS A 115 -32.02 16.64 8.32
C LYS A 115 -33.18 16.10 9.14
N GLY A 116 -33.24 16.43 10.43
CA GLY A 116 -34.25 15.93 11.37
C GLY A 116 -33.70 14.90 12.35
N LYS A 117 -34.60 14.31 13.13
CA LYS A 117 -34.26 13.31 14.15
C LYS A 117 -33.83 12.01 13.48
N ALA A 118 -32.68 11.46 13.89
CA ALA A 118 -32.23 10.16 13.41
C ALA A 118 -33.00 9.02 14.09
N THR A 119 -33.18 7.94 13.34
CA THR A 119 -33.81 6.71 13.85
C THR A 119 -32.77 5.81 14.49
N VAL A 120 -33.03 5.47 15.75
CA VAL A 120 -32.19 4.61 16.56
C VAL A 120 -32.79 3.21 16.52
N THR A 121 -32.20 2.33 15.72
CA THR A 121 -32.71 0.97 15.53
C THR A 121 -32.07 -0.06 16.45
N GLN A 122 -30.97 0.32 17.13
CA GLN A 122 -30.18 -0.58 17.97
C GLN A 122 -30.07 -0.04 19.39
N THR A 123 -30.27 -0.91 20.38
CA THR A 123 -29.76 -0.72 21.75
C THR A 123 -28.49 -1.55 21.90
N ALA A 124 -27.50 -1.02 22.60
CA ALA A 124 -26.25 -1.71 22.90
C ALA A 124 -26.12 -1.96 24.41
N PHE A 125 -25.14 -2.75 24.79
CA PHE A 125 -24.79 -2.96 26.19
C PHE A 125 -23.28 -2.99 26.38
N PHE A 126 -22.84 -2.94 27.62
CA PHE A 126 -21.50 -3.35 28.04
C PHE A 126 -21.62 -3.90 29.45
N SER A 127 -20.71 -4.78 29.87
CA SER A 127 -20.62 -5.18 31.28
C SER A 127 -19.27 -4.81 31.87
N THR A 128 -19.27 -4.53 33.17
CA THR A 128 -18.06 -4.30 33.95
C THR A 128 -17.47 -5.63 34.44
N GLY A 129 -16.15 -5.68 34.52
CA GLY A 129 -15.40 -6.83 35.03
C GLY A 129 -15.40 -6.92 36.55
N LEU A 130 -14.62 -7.85 37.08
CA LEU A 130 -14.33 -7.94 38.51
C LEU A 130 -13.06 -7.16 38.82
N THR A 131 -13.11 -6.34 39.87
CA THR A 131 -11.91 -5.74 40.45
C THR A 131 -11.16 -6.78 41.30
N ASN A 132 -9.86 -6.59 41.51
CA ASN A 132 -9.00 -7.58 42.18
C ASN A 132 -9.48 -7.98 43.57
N ASP A 133 -10.11 -7.07 44.31
CA ASP A 133 -10.67 -7.28 45.65
C ASP A 133 -11.95 -8.14 45.67
N LEU A 134 -12.59 -8.35 44.51
CA LEU A 134 -13.85 -9.12 44.39
C LEU A 134 -13.64 -10.57 43.96
N TRP A 135 -12.41 -10.97 43.65
CA TRP A 135 -12.06 -12.36 43.39
C TRP A 135 -12.06 -13.16 44.69
N LYS A 136 -12.95 -14.15 44.77
CA LYS A 136 -13.00 -15.15 45.85
C LYS A 136 -12.33 -16.46 45.44
N ALA A 137 -12.03 -16.60 44.15
CA ALA A 137 -11.41 -17.77 43.58
C ALA A 137 -9.92 -17.85 43.93
N LYS A 138 -9.43 -19.08 44.09
CA LYS A 138 -8.03 -19.40 44.31
C LYS A 138 -7.41 -19.89 43.00
N TRP A 139 -6.13 -19.61 42.82
CA TRP A 139 -5.35 -20.20 41.75
C TRP A 139 -5.14 -21.69 42.02
N ILE A 140 -5.52 -22.51 41.05
CA ILE A 140 -5.38 -23.97 41.13
C ILE A 140 -4.63 -24.53 39.92
N GLY A 141 -3.87 -25.61 40.09
CA GLY A 141 -3.10 -26.20 39.00
C GLY A 141 -2.37 -27.48 39.37
N TYR A 142 -1.37 -27.81 38.55
CA TYR A 142 -0.40 -28.88 38.77
C TYR A 142 0.97 -28.35 38.34
N ASP A 143 1.72 -27.78 39.31
CA ASP A 143 2.89 -26.92 39.03
C ASP A 143 4.20 -27.71 38.86
N ARG A 144 4.12 -28.81 38.09
CA ARG A 144 5.27 -29.65 37.70
C ARG A 144 5.02 -30.42 36.41
N ALA A 145 6.09 -31.00 35.87
CA ALA A 145 6.04 -31.97 34.78
C ALA A 145 5.63 -33.35 35.32
N SER A 146 4.84 -34.11 34.55
CA SER A 146 4.58 -35.53 34.80
C SER A 146 5.74 -36.39 34.27
N GLU A 147 5.79 -37.68 34.63
CA GLU A 147 6.88 -38.59 34.24
C GLU A 147 7.07 -38.73 32.71
N TRP A 148 6.00 -38.53 31.91
CA TRP A 148 6.04 -38.58 30.44
C TRP A 148 6.22 -37.21 29.77
N ASP A 149 6.28 -36.14 30.55
CA ASP A 149 6.53 -34.79 30.04
C ASP A 149 8.05 -34.56 29.90
N SER A 150 8.45 -33.57 29.10
CA SER A 150 9.85 -33.16 28.91
C SER A 150 9.96 -31.65 28.96
N VAL A 151 10.91 -31.13 29.73
CA VAL A 151 11.20 -29.68 29.87
C VAL A 151 12.57 -29.32 29.28
N THR A 152 12.97 -30.05 28.23
CA THR A 152 14.23 -29.82 27.49
C THR A 152 14.02 -28.83 26.33
N GLN A 153 15.03 -28.67 25.44
CA GLN A 153 14.85 -27.98 24.16
C GLN A 153 13.65 -28.53 23.37
N TRP A 154 13.38 -29.83 23.46
CA TRP A 154 12.23 -30.46 22.83
C TRP A 154 11.08 -30.63 23.81
N SER A 155 10.63 -29.50 24.35
CA SER A 155 9.64 -29.46 25.42
C SER A 155 8.31 -30.09 25.01
N ARG A 156 7.82 -30.98 25.85
CA ARG A 156 6.59 -31.76 25.68
C ARG A 156 5.82 -31.73 26.99
N LEU A 157 4.72 -30.99 27.05
CA LEU A 157 3.90 -30.88 28.26
C LEU A 157 2.45 -31.20 27.92
N SER A 158 1.90 -32.19 28.60
CA SER A 158 0.50 -32.63 28.48
C SER A 158 -0.48 -31.58 28.98
N ALA A 159 -1.67 -31.51 28.38
CA ALA A 159 -2.71 -30.56 28.81
C ALA A 159 -3.25 -30.91 30.22
N ARG A 160 -3.71 -29.91 30.96
CA ARG A 160 -4.28 -30.07 32.30
C ARG A 160 -5.81 -30.01 32.21
N TYR A 161 -6.52 -31.06 32.63
CA TYR A 161 -7.98 -31.14 32.61
C TYR A 161 -8.52 -30.88 34.01
N LEU A 162 -9.41 -29.90 34.17
CA LEU A 162 -9.99 -29.52 35.46
C LEU A 162 -11.51 -29.54 35.37
N ARG A 163 -12.20 -30.05 36.39
CA ARG A 163 -13.67 -30.01 36.47
C ARG A 163 -14.18 -29.81 37.89
N LYS A 164 -15.40 -29.27 38.01
CA LYS A 164 -16.17 -29.21 39.26
C LYS A 164 -17.65 -29.37 38.97
N GLU A 165 -18.29 -30.23 39.74
CA GLU A 165 -19.76 -30.28 39.79
C GLU A 165 -20.29 -29.34 40.86
N PHE A 166 -21.47 -28.76 40.60
CA PHE A 166 -22.16 -27.92 41.56
C PHE A 166 -23.68 -28.03 41.38
N GLN A 167 -24.40 -27.70 42.44
CA GLN A 167 -25.86 -27.62 42.44
C GLN A 167 -26.32 -26.17 42.21
N SER A 168 -27.35 -25.98 41.41
CA SER A 168 -28.05 -24.71 41.21
C SER A 168 -29.50 -24.85 41.66
N ALA A 169 -29.95 -23.97 42.57
CA ALA A 169 -31.16 -24.19 43.38
C ALA A 169 -32.47 -23.74 42.72
N ALA A 170 -32.42 -22.70 41.88
CA ALA A 170 -33.61 -22.02 41.34
C ALA A 170 -33.40 -21.60 39.87
N THR A 171 -34.44 -20.99 39.27
CA THR A 171 -34.36 -20.42 37.92
C THR A 171 -33.31 -19.30 37.88
N VAL A 172 -32.33 -19.47 37.00
CA VAL A 172 -31.23 -18.52 36.81
C VAL A 172 -31.76 -17.27 36.10
N LYS A 173 -31.56 -16.11 36.71
CA LYS A 173 -31.82 -14.80 36.10
C LYS A 173 -30.64 -14.36 35.23
N ARG A 174 -29.42 -14.55 35.74
CA ARG A 174 -28.16 -14.19 35.08
C ARG A 174 -27.05 -15.08 35.60
N ALA A 175 -26.16 -15.53 34.73
CA ALA A 175 -24.92 -16.17 35.15
C ALA A 175 -23.74 -15.64 34.33
N THR A 176 -22.71 -15.15 35.01
CA THR A 176 -21.48 -14.63 34.38
C THR A 176 -20.28 -15.39 34.90
N ILE A 177 -19.40 -15.81 34.01
CA ILE A 177 -18.15 -16.45 34.37
C ILE A 177 -16.97 -15.57 33.99
N TYR A 178 -16.05 -15.42 34.94
CA TYR A 178 -14.77 -14.73 34.78
C TYR A 178 -13.68 -15.78 34.93
N LEU A 179 -12.74 -15.87 33.98
CA LEU A 179 -11.66 -16.83 34.07
C LEU A 179 -10.35 -16.37 33.44
N SER A 180 -9.25 -16.76 34.08
CA SER A 180 -7.90 -16.70 33.55
C SER A 180 -7.33 -18.11 33.56
N GLY A 181 -7.18 -18.71 32.38
CA GLY A 181 -6.44 -19.95 32.19
C GLY A 181 -5.07 -19.62 31.59
N LEU A 182 -4.04 -19.60 32.43
CA LEU A 182 -2.71 -19.21 32.01
C LEU A 182 -2.04 -20.33 31.23
N GLY A 183 -1.39 -19.93 30.13
CA GLY A 183 -1.10 -20.81 29.01
C GLY A 183 -2.12 -20.54 27.92
N MET A 184 -3.08 -21.45 27.76
CA MET A 184 -4.30 -21.26 26.97
C MET A 184 -5.44 -22.07 27.61
N TYR A 185 -6.71 -21.77 27.33
CA TYR A 185 -7.84 -22.54 27.83
C TYR A 185 -8.92 -22.81 26.79
N GLU A 186 -9.67 -23.89 27.02
CA GLU A 186 -11.04 -24.06 26.53
C GLU A 186 -11.97 -24.32 27.71
N LEU A 187 -13.10 -23.60 27.77
CA LEU A 187 -14.09 -23.67 28.83
C LEU A 187 -15.33 -24.44 28.36
N TYR A 188 -15.87 -25.27 29.24
CA TYR A 188 -17.05 -26.08 29.01
C TYR A 188 -18.02 -25.97 30.20
N ILE A 189 -19.31 -25.89 29.91
CA ILE A 189 -20.36 -26.06 30.91
C ILE A 189 -21.42 -27.02 30.36
N ASN A 190 -21.73 -28.06 31.14
CA ASN A 190 -22.76 -29.05 30.81
C ASN A 190 -22.63 -29.61 29.38
N GLY A 191 -21.42 -30.00 29.00
CA GLY A 191 -21.13 -30.58 27.68
C GLY A 191 -20.96 -29.57 26.54
N LYS A 192 -21.18 -28.28 26.76
CA LYS A 192 -21.06 -27.24 25.72
C LYS A 192 -19.79 -26.41 25.91
N LYS A 193 -19.00 -26.24 24.85
CA LYS A 193 -17.90 -25.26 24.80
C LYS A 193 -18.47 -23.85 24.91
N ILE A 194 -17.84 -23.01 25.73
CA ILE A 194 -18.26 -21.63 25.98
C ILE A 194 -17.46 -20.68 25.08
N GLY A 195 -18.21 -19.90 24.29
CA GLY A 195 -17.66 -19.02 23.27
C GLY A 195 -17.08 -19.77 22.06
N ASP A 196 -16.59 -19.00 21.09
CA ASP A 196 -16.00 -19.46 19.83
C ASP A 196 -14.51 -19.08 19.70
N GLN A 197 -13.94 -18.50 20.75
CA GLN A 197 -12.52 -18.18 20.82
C GLN A 197 -11.65 -19.43 20.86
N VAL A 198 -10.43 -19.27 20.35
CA VAL A 198 -9.35 -20.25 20.38
C VAL A 198 -8.09 -19.58 20.90
N LEU A 199 -7.16 -20.38 21.43
CA LEU A 199 -5.86 -19.88 21.92
C LEU A 199 -5.99 -18.74 22.96
N ALA A 200 -7.07 -18.75 23.75
CA ALA A 200 -7.38 -17.71 24.74
C ALA A 200 -6.72 -18.00 26.10
N PRO A 201 -6.37 -16.98 26.91
CA PRO A 201 -6.44 -15.55 26.59
C PRO A 201 -5.28 -15.10 25.67
N ASN A 202 -5.33 -13.85 25.22
CA ASN A 202 -4.23 -13.28 24.42
C ASN A 202 -2.91 -13.24 25.22
N PRO A 203 -1.76 -13.52 24.59
CA PRO A 203 -0.47 -13.57 25.28
C PRO A 203 0.04 -12.17 25.69
N THR A 204 0.73 -12.09 26.81
CA THR A 204 1.35 -10.87 27.38
C THR A 204 2.69 -11.22 28.04
N ASP A 205 3.42 -10.22 28.55
CA ASP A 205 4.46 -10.48 29.54
C ASP A 205 3.79 -10.80 30.89
N TYR A 206 3.64 -12.09 31.19
CA TYR A 206 2.92 -12.55 32.38
C TYR A 206 3.55 -12.13 33.72
N ARG A 207 4.78 -11.60 33.70
CA ARG A 207 5.43 -11.02 34.89
C ARG A 207 4.83 -9.65 35.25
N LYS A 208 4.18 -8.99 34.29
CA LYS A 208 3.67 -7.62 34.39
C LYS A 208 2.16 -7.57 34.29
N THR A 209 1.58 -8.27 33.32
CA THR A 209 0.14 -8.28 33.03
C THR A 209 -0.30 -9.64 32.57
N TYR A 210 -1.48 -10.10 33.00
CA TYR A 210 -2.16 -11.27 32.44
C TYR A 210 -3.67 -11.07 32.42
N PHE A 211 -4.34 -11.68 31.45
CA PHE A 211 -5.76 -11.42 31.21
C PHE A 211 -6.69 -12.45 31.86
N TYR A 212 -7.88 -12.00 32.25
CA TYR A 212 -9.08 -12.84 32.28
C TYR A 212 -10.04 -12.48 31.15
N ASN A 213 -10.90 -13.42 30.81
CA ASN A 213 -12.04 -13.22 29.91
C ASN A 213 -13.35 -13.36 30.69
N THR A 214 -14.40 -12.73 30.15
CA THR A 214 -15.75 -12.73 30.73
C THR A 214 -16.73 -13.30 29.74
N HIS A 215 -17.57 -14.24 30.17
CA HIS A 215 -18.63 -14.84 29.34
C HIS A 215 -19.98 -14.79 30.05
N ASP A 216 -21.03 -14.48 29.30
CA ASP A 216 -22.41 -14.75 29.73
C ASP A 216 -22.70 -16.24 29.51
N VAL A 217 -23.04 -16.92 30.60
CA VAL A 217 -23.33 -18.36 30.62
C VAL A 217 -24.74 -18.65 31.14
N THR A 218 -25.60 -17.64 31.16
CA THR A 218 -26.98 -17.71 31.70
C THR A 218 -27.75 -18.88 31.11
N GLN A 219 -27.64 -19.11 29.80
CA GLN A 219 -28.38 -20.16 29.08
C GLN A 219 -27.77 -21.56 29.23
N GLN A 220 -26.57 -21.66 29.81
CA GLN A 220 -25.84 -22.92 29.95
C GLN A 220 -26.01 -23.52 31.36
N ILE A 221 -26.39 -22.72 32.35
CA ILE A 221 -26.71 -23.20 33.70
C ILE A 221 -28.14 -23.75 33.74
N LYS A 222 -28.31 -24.92 34.34
CA LYS A 222 -29.60 -25.59 34.52
C LYS A 222 -29.95 -25.66 36.01
N ALA A 223 -31.23 -25.82 36.34
CA ALA A 223 -31.61 -26.20 37.70
C ALA A 223 -31.06 -27.59 38.06
N GLY A 224 -30.64 -27.79 39.31
CA GLY A 224 -30.04 -29.03 39.78
C GLY A 224 -28.55 -29.14 39.48
N LYS A 225 -28.09 -30.35 39.10
CA LYS A 225 -26.67 -30.66 38.92
C LYS A 225 -26.12 -30.04 37.63
N ASN A 226 -25.00 -29.36 37.77
CA ASN A 226 -24.23 -28.76 36.69
C ASN A 226 -22.76 -29.18 36.80
N ALA A 227 -22.05 -29.14 35.69
CA ALA A 227 -20.59 -29.26 35.65
C ALA A 227 -19.98 -28.08 34.90
N VAL A 228 -18.92 -27.52 35.47
CA VAL A 228 -17.99 -26.62 34.80
C VAL A 228 -16.66 -27.33 34.64
N ALA A 229 -16.06 -27.21 33.46
CA ALA A 229 -14.84 -27.91 33.11
C ALA A 229 -13.95 -27.04 32.22
N THR A 230 -12.65 -27.14 32.39
CA THR A 230 -11.66 -26.41 31.62
C THR A 230 -10.52 -27.34 31.25
N VAL A 231 -10.01 -27.24 30.02
CA VAL A 231 -8.71 -27.82 29.65
C VAL A 231 -7.72 -26.69 29.43
N LEU A 232 -6.52 -26.82 30.00
CA LEU A 232 -5.44 -25.85 29.88
C LEU A 232 -4.34 -26.37 28.95
N GLY A 233 -4.00 -25.55 27.96
CA GLY A 233 -2.82 -25.68 27.12
C GLY A 233 -1.64 -24.87 27.64
N ASN A 234 -0.48 -25.09 27.06
CA ASN A 234 0.80 -24.54 27.48
C ASN A 234 1.00 -23.08 27.05
N GLY A 235 0.61 -22.76 25.81
CA GLY A 235 0.76 -21.43 25.22
C GLY A 235 2.17 -20.86 25.35
N ARG A 236 2.26 -19.54 25.56
CA ARG A 236 3.54 -18.85 25.85
C ARG A 236 3.89 -18.83 27.34
N PHE A 237 2.96 -19.22 28.22
CA PHE A 237 3.17 -19.22 29.66
C PHE A 237 4.17 -20.30 30.07
N PHE A 238 3.97 -21.52 29.57
CA PHE A 238 5.00 -22.53 29.58
C PHE A 238 5.94 -22.27 28.40
N THR A 239 7.13 -21.78 28.69
CA THR A 239 8.08 -21.39 27.64
C THR A 239 8.59 -22.60 26.89
N MET A 240 8.21 -22.69 25.62
CA MET A 240 8.72 -23.71 24.71
C MET A 240 10.25 -23.63 24.62
N ARG A 241 10.92 -24.79 24.55
CA ARG A 241 12.39 -24.88 24.69
C ARG A 241 12.87 -24.35 26.05
N GLN A 242 12.14 -24.68 27.12
CA GLN A 242 12.57 -24.41 28.48
C GLN A 242 13.97 -25.01 28.73
N ASN A 243 14.79 -24.34 29.56
CA ASN A 243 16.18 -24.71 29.84
C ASN A 243 17.14 -24.67 28.63
N TYR A 244 16.68 -24.22 27.46
CA TYR A 244 17.52 -23.97 26.29
C TYR A 244 17.71 -22.46 26.09
N LYS A 245 18.96 -22.00 26.18
CA LYS A 245 19.34 -20.57 26.12
C LYS A 245 18.56 -19.73 27.15
N THR A 246 18.64 -20.09 28.43
CA THR A 246 17.94 -19.43 29.55
C THR A 246 18.27 -17.93 29.70
N HIS A 247 19.45 -17.49 29.27
CA HIS A 247 19.79 -16.06 29.21
C HIS A 247 18.94 -15.29 28.17
N LYS A 248 18.45 -15.98 27.12
CA LYS A 248 17.67 -15.41 26.03
C LYS A 248 16.17 -15.53 26.27
N HIS A 249 15.67 -16.67 26.76
CA HIS A 249 14.24 -16.95 26.83
C HIS A 249 13.69 -16.78 28.25
N ASN A 250 12.66 -15.93 28.42
CA ASN A 250 11.95 -15.82 29.69
C ASN A 250 11.03 -17.02 29.90
N THR A 251 10.99 -17.53 31.13
CA THR A 251 10.10 -18.62 31.57
C THR A 251 9.12 -18.09 32.62
N PHE A 252 7.82 -18.42 32.49
CA PHE A 252 6.79 -17.86 33.37
C PHE A 252 6.21 -18.88 34.36
N GLY A 253 5.83 -20.09 33.91
CA GLY A 253 5.34 -21.14 34.82
C GLY A 253 4.57 -22.26 34.13
N MET A 254 3.92 -23.11 34.92
CA MET A 254 3.04 -24.19 34.43
C MET A 254 1.58 -23.73 34.32
N PRO A 255 0.78 -24.30 33.38
CA PRO A 255 -0.61 -23.91 33.22
C PRO A 255 -1.43 -23.99 34.50
N LYS A 256 -2.18 -22.92 34.80
CA LYS A 256 -2.97 -22.76 36.03
C LYS A 256 -4.26 -21.98 35.79
N LEU A 257 -5.26 -22.19 36.64
CA LEU A 257 -6.62 -21.67 36.50
C LEU A 257 -7.01 -20.77 37.66
N LEU A 258 -7.59 -19.61 37.33
CA LEU A 258 -8.44 -18.81 38.21
C LEU A 258 -9.82 -18.69 37.55
N LEU A 259 -10.89 -19.07 38.26
CA LEU A 259 -12.24 -19.04 37.73
C LEU A 259 -13.28 -18.72 38.79
N GLN A 260 -14.15 -17.75 38.50
CA GLN A 260 -15.29 -17.38 39.32
C GLN A 260 -16.55 -17.31 38.45
N LEU A 261 -17.56 -18.10 38.81
CA LEU A 261 -18.91 -18.08 38.22
C LEU A 261 -19.87 -17.45 39.23
N GLU A 262 -20.51 -16.36 38.83
CA GLU A 262 -21.54 -15.66 39.61
C GLU A 262 -22.92 -15.94 39.02
N ILE A 263 -23.81 -16.47 39.84
CA ILE A 263 -25.19 -16.82 39.48
C ILE A 263 -26.14 -15.95 40.29
N GLU A 264 -27.00 -15.21 39.62
CA GLU A 264 -28.12 -14.47 40.19
C GLU A 264 -29.42 -15.22 39.84
N TYR A 265 -30.26 -15.48 40.83
CA TYR A 265 -31.54 -16.18 40.66
C TYR A 265 -32.72 -15.21 40.53
N THR A 266 -33.84 -15.70 40.04
CA THR A 266 -35.07 -14.89 39.88
C THR A 266 -35.71 -14.50 41.22
N ASP A 267 -35.42 -15.22 42.31
CA ASP A 267 -35.88 -14.92 43.67
C ASP A 267 -35.04 -13.84 44.38
N GLY A 268 -34.00 -13.32 43.73
CA GLY A 268 -33.10 -12.29 44.27
C GLY A 268 -31.88 -12.83 45.01
N THR A 269 -31.78 -14.14 45.25
CA THR A 269 -30.57 -14.75 45.83
C THR A 269 -29.44 -14.91 44.81
N SER A 270 -28.23 -15.16 45.28
CA SER A 270 -27.07 -15.41 44.42
C SER A 270 -26.18 -16.54 44.92
N LYS A 271 -25.39 -17.12 44.02
CA LYS A 271 -24.40 -18.15 44.33
C LYS A 271 -23.12 -17.91 43.57
N THR A 272 -21.98 -18.06 44.23
CA THR A 272 -20.66 -18.00 43.61
C THR A 272 -20.03 -19.38 43.59
N ILE A 273 -19.56 -19.83 42.42
CA ILE A 273 -18.77 -21.05 42.26
C ILE A 273 -17.35 -20.63 41.91
N VAL A 274 -16.35 -21.11 42.66
CA VAL A 274 -14.96 -20.68 42.53
C VAL A 274 -14.01 -21.83 42.23
N SER A 275 -12.86 -21.53 41.62
CA SER A 275 -11.67 -22.38 41.60
C SER A 275 -11.07 -22.50 43.01
N ASP A 276 -10.94 -23.74 43.48
CA ASP A 276 -10.47 -24.11 44.82
C ASP A 276 -10.11 -25.62 44.84
N GLU A 277 -9.71 -26.14 46.00
CA GLU A 277 -9.30 -27.54 46.19
C GLU A 277 -10.43 -28.58 45.99
N SER A 278 -11.70 -28.13 45.89
CA SER A 278 -12.83 -29.04 45.61
C SER A 278 -12.97 -29.42 44.15
N TRP A 279 -12.21 -28.78 43.26
CA TRP A 279 -12.08 -29.20 41.87
C TRP A 279 -11.38 -30.56 41.77
N LYS A 280 -11.51 -31.19 40.60
CA LYS A 280 -10.78 -32.39 40.22
C LYS A 280 -9.89 -32.09 39.03
N LEU A 281 -8.70 -32.68 39.00
CA LEU A 281 -7.67 -32.46 38.01
C LEU A 281 -7.17 -33.80 37.44
N ASN A 282 -6.85 -33.81 36.15
CA ASN A 282 -6.19 -34.94 35.50
C ASN A 282 -5.17 -34.44 34.46
N VAL A 283 -3.98 -35.04 34.48
CA VAL A 283 -2.86 -34.73 33.57
C VAL A 283 -2.61 -35.82 32.53
N ASP A 284 -3.28 -36.98 32.65
CA ASP A 284 -3.16 -38.12 31.75
C ASP A 284 -4.26 -38.15 30.67
N GLY A 285 -4.64 -36.98 30.14
CA GLY A 285 -5.70 -36.84 29.12
C GLY A 285 -5.24 -37.06 27.67
N PRO A 286 -6.13 -36.83 26.69
CA PRO A 286 -5.84 -37.13 25.28
C PRO A 286 -4.83 -36.17 24.63
N ILE A 287 -4.80 -34.88 24.98
CA ILE A 287 -3.76 -33.95 24.51
C ILE A 287 -2.45 -34.23 25.27
N ARG A 288 -1.55 -34.97 24.63
CA ARG A 288 -0.28 -35.43 25.22
C ARG A 288 0.84 -34.42 25.12
N SER A 289 0.79 -33.56 24.11
CA SER A 289 1.67 -32.41 23.95
C SER A 289 0.94 -31.35 23.16
N ASN A 290 1.15 -30.09 23.50
CA ASN A 290 0.73 -28.95 22.69
C ASN A 290 1.84 -27.90 22.76
N ASN A 291 2.54 -27.71 21.66
CA ASN A 291 3.72 -26.87 21.60
C ASN A 291 3.59 -25.96 20.39
N GLU A 292 3.75 -24.65 20.60
CA GLU A 292 3.57 -23.67 19.54
C GLU A 292 4.49 -23.96 18.35
N TYR A 293 5.75 -24.33 18.59
CA TYR A 293 6.72 -24.61 17.52
C TYR A 293 6.66 -26.05 16.99
N ASP A 294 6.36 -27.01 17.85
CA ASP A 294 6.53 -28.43 17.53
C ASP A 294 5.23 -29.16 17.14
N GLY A 295 4.07 -28.61 17.49
CA GLY A 295 2.73 -29.13 17.15
C GLY A 295 2.00 -29.82 18.31
N GLU A 296 0.91 -30.53 17.98
CA GLU A 296 0.05 -31.23 18.95
C GLU A 296 0.11 -32.75 18.78
N GLU A 297 0.26 -33.47 19.89
CA GLU A 297 0.06 -34.92 19.95
C GLU A 297 -1.24 -35.22 20.68
N TYR A 298 -2.19 -35.85 20.00
CA TYR A 298 -3.49 -36.24 20.55
C TYR A 298 -3.66 -37.76 20.50
N ASP A 299 -4.01 -38.37 21.64
CA ASP A 299 -4.33 -39.79 21.75
C ASP A 299 -5.80 -40.00 22.10
N ALA A 300 -6.63 -40.29 21.09
CA ALA A 300 -8.07 -40.43 21.26
C ALA A 300 -8.47 -41.62 22.15
N ARG A 301 -7.55 -42.58 22.37
CA ARG A 301 -7.78 -43.72 23.29
C ARG A 301 -7.83 -43.27 24.76
N LYS A 302 -7.36 -42.05 25.05
CA LYS A 302 -7.34 -41.44 26.39
C LYS A 302 -8.45 -40.40 26.58
N GLU A 303 -9.41 -40.28 25.66
CA GLU A 303 -10.54 -39.37 25.81
C GLU A 303 -11.40 -39.71 27.04
N PHE A 304 -11.74 -38.69 27.82
CA PHE A 304 -12.65 -38.82 28.95
C PHE A 304 -14.11 -38.62 28.48
N ILE A 305 -14.78 -39.70 28.08
CA ILE A 305 -16.15 -39.58 27.54
C ILE A 305 -17.09 -38.95 28.58
N GLY A 306 -17.71 -37.81 28.21
CA GLY A 306 -18.68 -37.12 29.05
C GLY A 306 -18.11 -36.28 30.21
N TRP A 307 -16.80 -36.10 30.32
CA TRP A 307 -16.14 -35.44 31.47
C TRP A 307 -16.61 -34.00 31.76
N THR A 308 -17.11 -33.31 30.74
CA THR A 308 -17.66 -31.95 30.84
C THR A 308 -19.13 -31.90 31.25
N ASN A 309 -19.78 -33.05 31.46
CA ASN A 309 -21.16 -33.15 31.95
C ASN A 309 -21.18 -33.43 33.46
N ALA A 310 -22.31 -33.10 34.08
CA ALA A 310 -22.60 -33.55 35.44
C ALA A 310 -22.85 -35.06 35.48
N GLY A 311 -22.52 -35.71 36.60
CA GLY A 311 -22.63 -37.16 36.77
C GLY A 311 -21.45 -37.97 36.21
N PHE A 312 -20.36 -37.32 35.78
CA PHE A 312 -19.16 -38.02 35.33
C PHE A 312 -18.40 -38.60 36.53
N ASN A 313 -17.91 -39.84 36.41
CA ASN A 313 -17.13 -40.48 37.46
C ASN A 313 -15.67 -40.01 37.44
N ASP A 314 -15.37 -39.02 38.27
CA ASP A 314 -14.02 -38.45 38.47
C ASP A 314 -13.35 -38.92 39.77
N THR A 315 -13.79 -40.04 40.36
CA THR A 315 -13.21 -40.56 41.61
C THR A 315 -11.72 -40.88 41.51
N LYS A 316 -11.23 -41.20 40.30
CA LYS A 316 -9.81 -41.44 40.00
C LYS A 316 -9.02 -40.17 39.64
N TRP A 317 -9.68 -39.02 39.55
CA TRP A 317 -9.01 -37.75 39.30
C TRP A 317 -8.43 -37.21 40.60
N MET A 318 -7.25 -36.60 40.51
CA MET A 318 -6.59 -36.03 41.67
C MET A 318 -7.24 -34.69 42.08
N GLN A 319 -6.96 -34.24 43.29
CA GLN A 319 -7.22 -32.85 43.66
C GLN A 319 -6.16 -31.95 43.02
N PRO A 320 -6.52 -30.74 42.56
CA PRO A 320 -5.53 -29.76 42.12
C PRO A 320 -4.79 -29.18 43.32
N GLU A 321 -3.59 -28.66 43.06
CA GLU A 321 -2.81 -27.90 44.03
C GLU A 321 -3.28 -26.45 44.07
N LEU A 322 -3.25 -25.83 45.26
CA LEU A 322 -3.20 -24.37 45.35
C LEU A 322 -1.82 -23.93 44.87
N VAL A 323 -1.81 -23.04 43.88
CA VAL A 323 -0.57 -22.56 43.26
C VAL A 323 -0.46 -21.05 43.40
N GLU A 324 0.76 -20.53 43.35
CA GLU A 324 0.98 -19.09 43.41
C GLU A 324 0.40 -18.39 42.18
N ALA A 325 -0.18 -17.21 42.43
CA ALA A 325 -0.57 -16.28 41.38
C ALA A 325 0.69 -15.78 40.63
N PRO A 326 0.60 -15.49 39.33
CA PRO A 326 1.71 -14.84 38.64
C PRO A 326 1.96 -13.45 39.20
N THR A 327 3.19 -12.95 39.04
CA THR A 327 3.62 -11.65 39.58
C THR A 327 2.95 -10.45 38.91
N GLY A 328 2.42 -10.64 37.70
CA GLY A 328 1.72 -9.58 36.97
C GLY A 328 0.38 -9.16 37.59
N LYS A 329 -0.23 -8.14 36.99
CA LYS A 329 -1.59 -7.71 37.34
C LYS A 329 -2.60 -8.48 36.50
N LEU A 330 -3.62 -9.02 37.17
CA LEU A 330 -4.82 -9.54 36.52
C LEU A 330 -5.64 -8.36 35.99
N VAL A 331 -5.95 -8.36 34.69
CA VAL A 331 -6.79 -7.33 34.07
C VAL A 331 -7.74 -7.94 33.04
N ALA A 332 -8.84 -7.25 32.75
CA ALA A 332 -9.76 -7.68 31.69
C ALA A 332 -9.13 -7.58 30.30
N GLN A 333 -9.36 -8.58 29.44
CA GLN A 333 -8.95 -8.51 28.04
C GLN A 333 -9.83 -7.52 27.26
N MET A 334 -9.22 -6.41 26.80
CA MET A 334 -9.88 -5.39 25.97
C MET A 334 -9.57 -5.54 24.47
N SER A 335 -8.73 -6.49 24.08
CA SER A 335 -8.48 -6.85 22.67
C SER A 335 -9.39 -8.00 22.22
N GLN A 336 -9.71 -8.02 20.93
CA GLN A 336 -10.49 -9.11 20.34
C GLN A 336 -9.79 -10.46 20.56
N PRO A 337 -10.53 -11.54 20.89
CA PRO A 337 -9.93 -12.86 20.99
C PRO A 337 -9.56 -13.41 19.61
N MET A 338 -8.65 -14.37 19.58
CA MET A 338 -8.41 -15.17 18.37
C MET A 338 -9.58 -16.11 18.10
N LYS A 339 -9.91 -16.30 16.81
CA LYS A 339 -10.98 -17.19 16.34
C LYS A 339 -10.53 -17.96 15.10
N VAL A 340 -11.26 -19.02 14.77
CA VAL A 340 -11.22 -19.59 13.42
C VAL A 340 -11.97 -18.64 12.49
N MET A 341 -11.23 -17.85 11.72
CA MET A 341 -11.78 -16.78 10.89
C MET A 341 -12.24 -17.28 9.52
N GLN A 342 -11.59 -18.31 8.98
CA GLN A 342 -11.97 -18.91 7.71
C GLN A 342 -11.66 -20.41 7.68
N THR A 343 -12.54 -21.20 7.03
CA THR A 343 -12.25 -22.58 6.66
C THR A 343 -11.81 -22.65 5.19
N ILE A 344 -10.65 -23.24 4.94
CA ILE A 344 -10.01 -23.34 3.64
C ILE A 344 -10.04 -24.80 3.19
N LYS A 345 -10.54 -25.05 1.99
CA LYS A 345 -10.53 -26.39 1.39
C LYS A 345 -9.21 -26.61 0.64
N PRO A 346 -8.56 -27.77 0.78
CA PRO A 346 -7.38 -28.09 -0.01
C PRO A 346 -7.71 -28.16 -1.49
N VAL A 347 -6.75 -27.77 -2.33
CA VAL A 347 -6.91 -27.78 -3.80
C VAL A 347 -6.44 -29.09 -4.42
N SER A 348 -5.52 -29.82 -3.78
CA SER A 348 -5.09 -31.14 -4.24
C SER A 348 -4.44 -31.97 -3.13
N ILE A 349 -4.42 -33.29 -3.33
CA ILE A 349 -3.59 -34.22 -2.55
C ILE A 349 -2.86 -35.16 -3.53
N LYS A 350 -1.55 -35.32 -3.39
CA LYS A 350 -0.72 -36.13 -4.30
C LYS A 350 0.18 -37.08 -3.53
N LYS A 351 0.30 -38.32 -4.00
CA LYS A 351 1.23 -39.31 -3.45
C LYS A 351 2.66 -39.01 -3.94
N THR A 352 3.64 -39.01 -3.05
CA THR A 352 5.07 -38.87 -3.39
C THR A 352 5.69 -40.22 -3.74
N ALA A 353 6.87 -40.20 -4.37
CA ALA A 353 7.65 -41.42 -4.65
C ALA A 353 7.99 -42.20 -3.36
N GLY A 354 8.18 -41.49 -2.23
CA GLY A 354 8.40 -42.08 -0.91
C GLY A 354 7.14 -42.64 -0.23
N GLY A 355 6.00 -42.69 -0.92
CA GLY A 355 4.75 -43.29 -0.42
C GLY A 355 3.92 -42.42 0.52
N LYS A 356 4.37 -41.20 0.84
CA LYS A 356 3.63 -40.20 1.62
C LYS A 356 2.65 -39.42 0.73
N TYR A 357 1.80 -38.60 1.32
CA TYR A 357 0.90 -37.71 0.57
C TYR A 357 1.17 -36.24 0.88
N ILE A 358 1.07 -35.37 -0.11
CA ILE A 358 1.22 -33.92 0.01
C ILE A 358 -0.11 -33.27 -0.31
N LEU A 359 -0.69 -32.61 0.69
CA LEU A 359 -1.87 -31.78 0.58
C LEU A 359 -1.43 -30.35 0.24
N ASP A 360 -1.94 -29.78 -0.86
CA ASP A 360 -1.77 -28.35 -1.18
C ASP A 360 -3.05 -27.60 -0.79
N MET A 361 -2.91 -26.61 0.10
CA MET A 361 -4.01 -25.74 0.49
C MET A 361 -4.30 -24.63 -0.53
N GLY A 362 -3.42 -24.44 -1.53
CA GLY A 362 -3.51 -23.37 -2.53
C GLY A 362 -3.12 -21.98 -2.00
N GLN A 363 -2.94 -21.85 -0.69
CA GLN A 363 -2.68 -20.61 0.03
C GLN A 363 -1.80 -20.90 1.24
N ASN A 364 -0.77 -20.08 1.47
CA ASN A 364 0.01 -20.02 2.71
C ASN A 364 -0.76 -19.22 3.77
N PHE A 365 -1.08 -19.82 4.91
CA PHE A 365 -1.80 -19.17 6.01
C PHE A 365 -1.39 -19.75 7.37
N ALA A 366 -1.83 -19.10 8.45
CA ALA A 366 -1.57 -19.59 9.81
C ALA A 366 -2.80 -20.18 10.51
N GLY A 367 -2.62 -21.33 11.16
CA GLY A 367 -3.64 -22.04 11.91
C GLY A 367 -3.38 -23.54 11.93
N TRP A 368 -4.37 -24.37 11.56
CA TRP A 368 -4.22 -25.84 11.59
C TRP A 368 -5.12 -26.57 10.59
N ILE A 369 -5.00 -27.89 10.56
CA ILE A 369 -5.87 -28.80 9.80
C ILE A 369 -6.85 -29.50 10.74
N LYS A 370 -8.13 -29.52 10.35
CA LYS A 370 -9.16 -30.40 10.90
C LYS A 370 -9.27 -31.65 10.04
N LEU A 371 -9.15 -32.81 10.68
CA LEU A 371 -9.43 -34.13 10.13
C LEU A 371 -10.92 -34.45 10.22
N GLN A 372 -11.47 -35.06 9.18
CA GLN A 372 -12.86 -35.51 9.14
C GLN A 372 -12.99 -36.90 8.51
N ASN A 373 -13.94 -37.68 9.01
CA ASN A 373 -14.28 -39.00 8.46
C ASN A 373 -13.06 -39.93 8.36
N ILE A 374 -12.26 -39.97 9.43
CA ILE A 374 -11.10 -40.84 9.51
C ILE A 374 -11.53 -42.23 9.97
N ASN A 375 -11.17 -43.25 9.20
CA ASN A 375 -11.52 -44.64 9.46
C ASN A 375 -10.23 -45.46 9.53
N GLY A 376 -10.00 -46.13 10.65
CA GLY A 376 -8.80 -46.92 10.90
C GLY A 376 -8.90 -47.72 12.19
N LYS A 377 -7.89 -48.54 12.47
CA LYS A 377 -7.83 -49.37 13.68
C LYS A 377 -7.44 -48.53 14.89
N LYS A 378 -7.93 -48.94 16.06
CA LYS A 378 -7.52 -48.36 17.35
C LYS A 378 -5.98 -48.38 17.48
N GLY A 379 -5.38 -47.23 17.76
CA GLY A 379 -3.94 -47.08 17.93
C GLY A 379 -3.16 -46.73 16.65
N GLU A 380 -3.78 -46.79 15.47
CA GLU A 380 -3.19 -46.21 14.26
C GLU A 380 -3.04 -44.70 14.40
N LYS A 381 -2.10 -44.12 13.65
CA LYS A 381 -1.77 -42.69 13.75
C LYS A 381 -2.04 -41.99 12.42
N VAL A 382 -2.36 -40.70 12.49
CA VAL A 382 -2.28 -39.78 11.35
C VAL A 382 -1.24 -38.73 11.72
N THR A 383 -0.20 -38.60 10.92
CA THR A 383 0.85 -37.59 11.10
C THR A 383 0.75 -36.53 10.02
N LEU A 384 0.69 -35.26 10.46
CA LEU A 384 0.63 -34.08 9.60
C LEU A 384 1.88 -33.22 9.86
N ARG A 385 2.72 -33.01 8.85
CA ARG A 385 3.87 -32.09 8.92
C ARG A 385 3.67 -30.91 7.98
N PHE A 386 3.96 -29.72 8.47
CA PHE A 386 3.59 -28.48 7.81
C PHE A 386 4.79 -27.80 7.14
N ALA A 387 4.58 -27.18 5.98
CA ALA A 387 5.60 -26.40 5.28
C ALA A 387 4.99 -25.28 4.42
N GLU A 388 5.79 -24.26 4.14
CA GLU A 388 5.39 -23.14 3.27
C GLU A 388 5.61 -23.45 1.79
N SER A 389 6.63 -24.26 1.48
CA SER A 389 7.05 -24.59 0.11
C SER A 389 7.41 -26.08 -0.03
N LEU A 390 7.60 -26.50 -1.28
CA LEU A 390 8.04 -27.84 -1.66
C LEU A 390 9.46 -27.78 -2.23
N GLN A 391 10.17 -28.87 -2.09
CA GLN A 391 11.39 -29.17 -2.82
C GLN A 391 11.08 -29.53 -4.28
N SER A 392 12.10 -29.54 -5.14
CA SER A 392 11.95 -29.92 -6.56
C SER A 392 11.47 -31.36 -6.77
N ASN A 393 11.75 -32.26 -5.82
CA ASN A 393 11.27 -33.65 -5.82
C ASN A 393 9.80 -33.80 -5.35
N GLY A 394 9.14 -32.69 -4.98
CA GLY A 394 7.76 -32.66 -4.49
C GLY A 394 7.58 -32.94 -3.00
N GLU A 395 8.65 -33.20 -2.23
CA GLU A 395 8.57 -33.30 -0.77
C GLU A 395 8.49 -31.92 -0.11
N ILE A 396 8.04 -31.85 1.14
CA ILE A 396 7.99 -30.59 1.88
C ILE A 396 9.39 -30.00 2.10
N PHE A 397 9.52 -28.68 2.00
CA PHE A 397 10.73 -27.94 2.34
C PHE A 397 10.66 -27.45 3.79
N VAL A 398 11.55 -27.94 4.65
CA VAL A 398 11.51 -27.68 6.10
C VAL A 398 12.75 -26.99 6.65
N ALA A 399 13.77 -26.74 5.81
CA ALA A 399 15.03 -26.15 6.28
C ALA A 399 14.80 -24.74 6.87
N ASN A 400 13.89 -23.95 6.30
CA ASN A 400 13.57 -22.61 6.79
C ASN A 400 12.76 -22.57 8.10
N LEU A 401 12.24 -23.72 8.53
CA LEU A 401 11.57 -23.88 9.82
C LEU A 401 12.58 -23.98 10.98
N ARG A 402 13.87 -24.13 10.64
CA ARG A 402 15.00 -24.31 11.57
C ARG A 402 14.76 -25.55 12.45
N ASP A 403 14.70 -25.37 13.76
CA ASP A 403 14.43 -26.48 14.69
C ASP A 403 12.93 -26.62 15.03
N ALA A 404 12.01 -25.88 14.43
CA ALA A 404 10.57 -26.12 14.66
C ALA A 404 10.09 -27.41 14.00
N LYS A 405 9.53 -28.34 14.77
CA LYS A 405 9.04 -29.61 14.19
C LYS A 405 7.75 -29.46 13.38
N VAL A 406 6.88 -28.52 13.78
CA VAL A 406 5.55 -28.27 13.20
C VAL A 406 4.85 -29.57 12.75
N THR A 407 4.62 -30.46 13.72
CA THR A 407 4.09 -31.81 13.47
C THR A 407 2.90 -32.09 14.37
N ASN A 408 1.77 -32.38 13.77
CA ASN A 408 0.56 -32.81 14.47
C ASN A 408 0.39 -34.32 14.34
N ILE A 409 0.07 -35.00 15.44
CA ILE A 409 -0.13 -36.45 15.49
C ILE A 409 -1.47 -36.76 16.15
N TYR A 410 -2.34 -37.48 15.45
CA TYR A 410 -3.60 -38.00 15.98
C TYR A 410 -3.54 -39.53 16.08
N THR A 411 -3.76 -40.10 17.27
CA THR A 411 -3.86 -41.55 17.47
C THR A 411 -5.33 -41.95 17.59
N LEU A 412 -5.77 -42.87 16.73
CA LEU A 412 -7.17 -43.25 16.57
C LEU A 412 -7.70 -44.07 17.76
N LYS A 413 -8.98 -43.90 18.08
CA LYS A 413 -9.71 -44.73 19.05
C LYS A 413 -10.40 -45.94 18.42
N GLY A 414 -10.49 -46.00 17.09
CA GLY A 414 -11.00 -47.12 16.31
C GLY A 414 -12.53 -47.19 16.25
N THR A 415 -13.23 -46.06 16.36
CA THR A 415 -14.72 -46.03 16.38
C THR A 415 -15.35 -45.91 14.99
N GLY A 416 -14.55 -45.63 13.96
CA GLY A 416 -15.04 -45.22 12.65
C GLY A 416 -15.50 -43.76 12.65
N ASN A 417 -15.36 -43.09 11.50
CA ASN A 417 -15.73 -41.70 11.24
C ASN A 417 -15.19 -40.69 12.27
N GLU A 418 -13.93 -40.84 12.67
CA GLU A 418 -13.30 -39.97 13.65
C GLU A 418 -13.09 -38.56 13.08
N VAL A 419 -13.31 -37.54 13.93
CA VAL A 419 -13.14 -36.11 13.64
C VAL A 419 -12.23 -35.53 14.70
N TRP A 420 -11.20 -34.80 14.26
CA TRP A 420 -10.24 -34.20 15.17
C TRP A 420 -9.66 -32.90 14.60
N GLN A 421 -9.38 -31.96 15.48
CA GLN A 421 -8.52 -30.82 15.20
C GLN A 421 -7.73 -30.50 16.48
N PRO A 422 -6.55 -29.91 16.37
CA PRO A 422 -5.80 -29.50 17.55
C PRO A 422 -6.49 -28.32 18.26
N SER A 423 -6.15 -28.12 19.54
CA SER A 423 -6.72 -27.05 20.38
C SER A 423 -5.73 -25.92 20.66
N PHE A 424 -4.43 -26.22 20.80
CA PHE A 424 -3.45 -25.28 21.38
C PHE A 424 -2.17 -25.13 20.54
N VAL A 425 -2.31 -25.11 19.21
CA VAL A 425 -1.20 -24.91 18.27
C VAL A 425 -1.48 -23.80 17.27
N TYR A 426 -0.43 -23.38 16.58
CA TYR A 426 -0.47 -22.40 15.52
C TYR A 426 0.61 -22.78 14.52
N ASN A 427 0.29 -23.03 13.25
CA ASN A 427 1.27 -23.40 12.23
C ASN A 427 1.10 -22.50 11.02
N GLY A 428 2.19 -21.93 10.49
CA GLY A 428 2.19 -21.26 9.18
C GLY A 428 2.53 -22.25 8.06
N PHE A 429 1.64 -22.42 7.07
CA PHE A 429 1.82 -23.40 6.01
C PHE A 429 0.94 -23.16 4.79
N ARG A 430 1.40 -23.71 3.66
CA ARG A 430 0.57 -24.01 2.47
C ARG A 430 0.45 -25.51 2.22
N TYR A 431 1.53 -26.24 2.47
CA TYR A 431 1.62 -27.66 2.18
C TYR A 431 1.61 -28.48 3.47
N VAL A 432 0.98 -29.65 3.41
CA VAL A 432 0.93 -30.60 4.52
C VAL A 432 1.35 -31.98 4.02
N GLU A 433 2.43 -32.51 4.57
CA GLU A 433 2.76 -33.93 4.42
C GLU A 433 1.84 -34.75 5.33
N VAL A 434 1.09 -35.66 4.73
CA VAL A 434 0.24 -36.65 5.41
C VAL A 434 0.92 -38.01 5.32
N SER A 435 1.25 -38.57 6.48
CA SER A 435 1.86 -39.89 6.61
C SER A 435 1.21 -40.68 7.73
N THR A 436 1.52 -41.98 7.80
CA THR A 436 0.89 -42.99 8.69
C THR A 436 -0.63 -43.16 8.53
N PHE A 437 -1.25 -42.45 7.59
CA PHE A 437 -2.70 -42.44 7.35
C PHE A 437 -3.30 -43.83 7.05
N PRO A 438 -4.46 -44.19 7.64
CA PRO A 438 -5.12 -45.45 7.35
C PRO A 438 -5.75 -45.42 5.95
N GLY A 439 -5.18 -46.20 5.03
CA GLY A 439 -5.62 -46.25 3.63
C GLY A 439 -5.13 -45.09 2.77
N THR A 440 -5.92 -44.69 1.78
CA THR A 440 -5.60 -43.58 0.87
C THR A 440 -6.37 -42.33 1.27
N PRO A 441 -5.69 -41.24 1.67
CA PRO A 441 -6.35 -39.99 2.04
C PRO A 441 -6.97 -39.30 0.82
N THR A 442 -8.10 -38.62 1.04
CA THR A 442 -8.78 -37.78 0.05
C THR A 442 -8.90 -36.34 0.54
N ILE A 443 -9.02 -35.38 -0.37
CA ILE A 443 -9.12 -33.95 -0.01
C ILE A 443 -10.27 -33.62 0.94
N ASN A 444 -11.38 -34.37 0.89
CA ASN A 444 -12.57 -34.14 1.70
C ASN A 444 -12.39 -34.51 3.19
N GLN A 445 -11.28 -35.16 3.54
CA GLN A 445 -10.95 -35.52 4.92
C GLN A 445 -10.17 -34.41 5.64
N PHE A 446 -9.86 -33.30 4.97
CA PHE A 446 -9.05 -32.22 5.51
C PHE A 446 -9.70 -30.85 5.28
N GLU A 447 -9.66 -30.03 6.33
CA GLU A 447 -10.03 -28.61 6.26
C GLU A 447 -8.94 -27.77 6.93
N GLY A 448 -8.42 -26.77 6.22
CA GLY A 448 -7.59 -25.73 6.81
C GLY A 448 -8.42 -24.76 7.64
N LYS A 449 -7.95 -24.38 8.82
CA LYS A 449 -8.57 -23.38 9.70
C LYS A 449 -7.62 -22.21 9.81
N LEU A 450 -7.93 -21.10 9.15
CA LEU A 450 -7.23 -19.82 9.32
C LEU A 450 -7.59 -19.24 10.68
N VAL A 451 -6.59 -18.92 11.47
CA VAL A 451 -6.75 -18.42 12.84
C VAL A 451 -5.97 -17.14 13.01
N TYR A 452 -6.63 -16.11 13.52
CA TYR A 452 -6.02 -14.85 13.95
C TYR A 452 -7.01 -14.12 14.87
N ASP A 453 -6.61 -12.97 15.43
CA ASP A 453 -7.50 -12.06 16.17
C ASP A 453 -8.79 -11.78 15.39
N ALA A 454 -9.94 -11.67 16.05
CA ALA A 454 -11.24 -11.44 15.41
C ALA A 454 -11.40 -9.99 14.88
N LEU A 455 -10.51 -9.58 13.97
CA LEU A 455 -10.44 -8.27 13.35
C LEU A 455 -11.28 -8.25 12.07
N GLU A 456 -12.13 -7.23 11.95
CA GLU A 456 -12.90 -6.97 10.73
C GLU A 456 -11.97 -6.52 9.60
N THR A 457 -12.18 -7.01 8.38
CA THR A 457 -11.58 -6.41 7.18
C THR A 457 -12.33 -5.11 6.87
N THR A 458 -11.65 -3.98 6.95
CA THR A 458 -12.22 -2.63 6.76
C THR A 458 -11.85 -2.02 5.41
N GLY A 459 -10.83 -2.55 4.75
CA GLY A 459 -10.33 -2.07 3.47
C GLY A 459 -10.65 -2.99 2.29
N SER A 460 -10.87 -2.40 1.11
CA SER A 460 -10.79 -3.11 -0.17
C SER A 460 -9.96 -2.31 -1.17
N PHE A 461 -9.30 -3.00 -2.11
CA PHE A 461 -8.48 -2.38 -3.13
C PHE A 461 -8.44 -3.23 -4.41
N GLN A 462 -8.64 -2.60 -5.56
CA GLN A 462 -8.58 -3.22 -6.89
C GLN A 462 -8.10 -2.19 -7.91
N THR A 463 -7.29 -2.64 -8.87
CA THR A 463 -6.74 -1.80 -9.94
C THR A 463 -6.82 -2.50 -11.30
N ALA A 464 -6.54 -1.76 -12.37
CA ALA A 464 -6.34 -2.33 -13.71
C ALA A 464 -5.11 -3.27 -13.79
N ASN A 465 -4.16 -3.16 -12.86
CA ASN A 465 -2.93 -3.95 -12.86
C ASN A 465 -3.09 -5.22 -12.00
N ALA A 466 -3.09 -6.38 -12.67
CA ALA A 466 -3.26 -7.68 -12.00
C ALA A 466 -2.15 -8.00 -10.99
N THR A 467 -0.92 -7.50 -11.19
CA THR A 467 0.20 -7.71 -10.26
C THR A 467 -0.04 -6.96 -8.95
N LEU A 468 -0.48 -5.69 -9.00
CA LEU A 468 -0.84 -4.95 -7.78
C LEU A 468 -1.98 -5.63 -7.01
N ASN A 469 -2.98 -6.14 -7.73
CA ASN A 469 -4.11 -6.86 -7.12
C ASN A 469 -3.63 -8.14 -6.41
N ARG A 470 -2.71 -8.89 -7.03
CA ARG A 470 -2.10 -10.08 -6.41
C ARG A 470 -1.27 -9.71 -5.18
N ILE A 471 -0.48 -8.64 -5.25
CA ILE A 471 0.33 -8.17 -4.12
C ILE A 471 -0.56 -7.77 -2.94
N TYR A 472 -1.67 -7.05 -3.19
CA TYR A 472 -2.64 -6.71 -2.15
C TYR A 472 -3.25 -7.95 -1.48
N GLN A 473 -3.60 -8.99 -2.26
CA GLN A 473 -4.09 -10.26 -1.72
C GLN A 473 -3.03 -10.96 -0.87
N ASN A 474 -1.78 -11.02 -1.34
CA ASN A 474 -0.67 -11.60 -0.60
C ASN A 474 -0.42 -10.86 0.72
N ALA A 475 -0.53 -9.53 0.71
CA ALA A 475 -0.44 -8.70 1.89
C ALA A 475 -1.56 -9.03 2.90
N TRP A 476 -2.81 -9.13 2.44
CA TRP A 476 -3.96 -9.48 3.29
C TRP A 476 -3.73 -10.81 4.02
N TRP A 477 -3.32 -11.85 3.30
CA TRP A 477 -3.04 -13.17 3.89
C TRP A 477 -1.86 -13.15 4.84
N GLY A 478 -0.80 -12.42 4.50
CA GLY A 478 0.39 -12.29 5.34
C GLY A 478 0.09 -11.57 6.65
N ILE A 479 -0.65 -10.46 6.59
CA ILE A 479 -1.05 -9.67 7.78
C ILE A 479 -1.95 -10.51 8.69
N ALA A 480 -3.00 -11.13 8.13
CA ALA A 480 -3.90 -11.99 8.90
C ALA A 480 -3.12 -13.11 9.61
N SER A 481 -2.20 -13.78 8.90
CA SER A 481 -1.40 -14.88 9.46
C SER A 481 -0.43 -14.46 10.57
N ASN A 482 -0.14 -13.17 10.70
CA ASN A 482 0.85 -12.64 11.64
C ASN A 482 0.22 -11.85 12.80
N TYR A 483 -1.09 -11.97 13.01
CA TYR A 483 -1.79 -11.49 14.20
C TYR A 483 -2.20 -12.65 15.11
N LYS A 484 -1.58 -12.70 16.30
CA LYS A 484 -1.74 -13.78 17.29
C LYS A 484 -1.90 -13.23 18.71
N GLY A 485 -2.86 -12.33 18.92
CA GLY A 485 -3.00 -11.52 20.15
C GLY A 485 -1.90 -10.48 20.35
N MET A 486 -0.97 -10.43 19.39
CA MET A 486 0.12 -9.49 19.20
C MET A 486 0.59 -9.65 17.75
N PRO A 487 1.19 -8.61 17.15
CA PRO A 487 1.83 -8.73 15.85
C PRO A 487 3.11 -9.58 15.94
N VAL A 488 3.25 -10.66 15.17
CA VAL A 488 4.50 -11.48 15.09
C VAL A 488 5.23 -11.29 13.77
N ASP A 489 6.53 -11.60 13.70
CA ASP A 489 7.33 -11.52 12.46
C ASP A 489 6.86 -12.52 11.40
N CYS A 490 6.76 -13.78 11.81
CA CYS A 490 6.39 -14.90 10.97
C CYS A 490 5.60 -15.96 11.77
N PRO A 491 4.78 -16.81 11.13
CA PRO A 491 3.92 -17.76 11.86
C PRO A 491 4.38 -19.22 11.91
N GLN A 492 5.49 -19.58 11.27
CA GLN A 492 5.88 -20.97 10.97
C GLN A 492 7.09 -21.48 11.77
N ARG A 493 8.20 -20.74 11.82
CA ARG A 493 9.48 -21.23 12.41
C ARG A 493 9.49 -21.10 13.93
N ASN A 494 10.58 -21.50 14.57
CA ASN A 494 10.86 -21.36 16.01
C ASN A 494 11.16 -19.90 16.45
N GLU A 495 10.30 -18.97 16.04
CA GLU A 495 10.43 -17.53 16.31
C GLU A 495 9.10 -16.94 16.74
N ARG A 496 8.30 -16.46 15.78
CA ARG A 496 6.94 -15.95 15.99
C ARG A 496 6.94 -14.94 17.12
N GLN A 497 7.90 -14.04 17.03
CA GLN A 497 8.20 -13.03 18.03
C GLN A 497 7.61 -11.69 17.58
N PRO A 498 7.11 -10.90 18.54
CA PRO A 498 6.59 -9.58 18.23
C PRO A 498 7.70 -8.53 18.05
N TRP A 499 8.48 -8.71 16.98
CA TRP A 499 9.53 -7.79 16.57
C TRP A 499 8.95 -6.40 16.27
N LEU A 500 9.49 -5.39 16.93
CA LEU A 500 8.95 -4.03 16.86
C LEU A 500 9.20 -3.38 15.48
N GLY A 501 10.40 -3.54 14.92
CA GLY A 501 10.84 -2.89 13.68
C GLY A 501 9.97 -3.20 12.47
N ASP A 502 9.33 -4.37 12.46
CA ASP A 502 8.43 -4.85 11.40
C ASP A 502 7.23 -3.93 11.14
N ARG A 503 6.79 -3.15 12.14
CA ARG A 503 5.46 -2.50 12.16
C ARG A 503 5.47 -1.03 12.57
N THR A 504 6.49 -0.29 12.15
CA THR A 504 6.47 1.18 12.22
C THR A 504 5.43 1.75 11.23
N VAL A 505 5.81 2.14 10.00
CA VAL A 505 4.89 2.67 8.97
C VAL A 505 3.97 1.59 8.42
N GLY A 506 4.42 0.33 8.39
CA GLY A 506 3.60 -0.82 7.97
C GLY A 506 2.28 -0.92 8.75
N SER A 507 2.28 -0.53 10.03
CA SER A 507 1.06 -0.52 10.85
C SER A 507 -0.05 0.37 10.31
N GLN A 508 0.29 1.49 9.67
CA GLN A 508 -0.68 2.38 9.04
C GLN A 508 -1.35 1.71 7.84
N GLY A 509 -0.56 1.03 7.01
CA GLY A 509 -1.06 0.22 5.91
C GLY A 509 -1.97 -0.91 6.39
N GLU A 510 -1.56 -1.61 7.45
CA GLU A 510 -2.36 -2.65 8.10
C GLU A 510 -3.72 -2.11 8.64
N SER A 511 -3.73 -0.90 9.21
CA SER A 511 -4.95 -0.25 9.75
C SER A 511 -5.95 0.22 8.69
N TYR A 512 -5.55 0.33 7.42
CA TYR A 512 -6.50 0.47 6.30
C TYR A 512 -7.17 -0.85 5.95
N VAL A 513 -6.48 -1.98 6.12
CA VAL A 513 -6.96 -3.31 5.72
C VAL A 513 -7.81 -3.94 6.82
N PHE A 514 -7.39 -3.85 8.08
CA PHE A 514 -8.07 -4.44 9.23
C PHE A 514 -8.41 -3.42 10.32
N ASN A 515 -9.50 -3.65 11.04
CA ASN A 515 -9.78 -2.96 12.30
C ASN A 515 -8.87 -3.51 13.41
N ASN A 516 -7.62 -3.06 13.44
CA ASN A 516 -6.59 -3.48 14.40
C ASN A 516 -6.46 -2.54 15.62
N ALA A 517 -7.40 -1.59 15.81
CA ALA A 517 -7.30 -0.55 16.83
C ALA A 517 -7.08 -1.11 18.25
N THR A 518 -7.90 -2.07 18.68
CA THR A 518 -7.80 -2.65 20.03
C THR A 518 -6.59 -3.56 20.20
N LEU A 519 -6.13 -4.21 19.13
CA LEU A 519 -4.91 -5.04 19.14
C LEU A 519 -3.68 -4.15 19.37
N TYR A 520 -3.55 -3.07 18.61
CA TYR A 520 -2.44 -2.14 18.76
C TYR A 520 -2.51 -1.33 20.05
N ALA A 521 -3.69 -0.92 20.52
CA ALA A 521 -3.83 -0.29 21.83
C ALA A 521 -3.33 -1.21 22.95
N LYS A 522 -3.65 -2.51 22.89
CA LYS A 522 -3.09 -3.53 23.78
C LYS A 522 -1.57 -3.66 23.62
N TRP A 523 -1.07 -3.64 22.38
CA TRP A 523 0.36 -3.77 22.11
C TRP A 523 1.19 -2.60 22.66
N MET A 524 0.64 -1.38 22.71
CA MET A 524 1.31 -0.25 23.36
C MET A 524 1.54 -0.51 24.86
N GLN A 525 0.60 -1.19 25.53
CA GLN A 525 0.80 -1.66 26.90
C GLN A 525 1.89 -2.73 26.98
N ASP A 526 1.92 -3.70 26.04
CA ASP A 526 2.96 -4.73 26.03
C ASP A 526 4.37 -4.14 25.90
N ILE A 527 4.52 -3.09 25.10
CA ILE A 527 5.79 -2.36 24.93
C ILE A 527 6.17 -1.66 26.23
N GLU A 528 5.24 -0.96 26.87
CA GLU A 528 5.47 -0.31 28.17
C GLU A 528 5.86 -1.33 29.25
N ASP A 529 5.12 -2.44 29.34
CA ASP A 529 5.38 -3.52 30.31
C ASP A 529 6.77 -4.14 30.12
N SER A 530 7.29 -4.11 28.89
CA SER A 530 8.62 -4.61 28.53
C SER A 530 9.75 -3.60 28.77
N GLN A 531 9.44 -2.34 29.12
CA GLN A 531 10.45 -1.32 29.38
C GLN A 531 11.17 -1.58 30.71
N THR A 532 12.50 -1.44 30.73
CA THR A 532 13.30 -1.60 31.96
C THR A 532 13.17 -0.40 32.90
N ASP A 533 13.61 -0.57 34.14
CA ASP A 533 13.63 0.51 35.13
C ASP A 533 14.58 1.65 34.74
N GLU A 534 15.60 1.40 33.92
CA GLU A 534 16.47 2.44 33.34
C GLU A 534 15.84 3.16 32.15
N GLY A 535 14.85 2.54 31.49
CA GLY A 535 14.13 3.10 30.35
C GLY A 535 14.42 2.44 29.00
N SER A 536 15.22 1.37 28.96
CA SER A 536 15.46 0.60 27.72
C SER A 536 14.19 -0.14 27.30
N ILE A 537 13.92 -0.21 26.00
CA ILE A 537 12.83 -0.97 25.39
C ILE A 537 13.47 -2.08 24.53
N PRO A 538 12.98 -3.32 24.60
CA PRO A 538 13.57 -4.43 23.84
C PRO A 538 13.16 -4.37 22.36
N ASP A 539 13.86 -5.14 21.53
CA ASP A 539 13.57 -5.27 20.10
C ASP A 539 12.30 -6.10 19.84
N VAL A 540 11.84 -6.85 20.84
CA VAL A 540 10.66 -7.73 20.82
C VAL A 540 9.79 -7.45 22.04
N ALA A 541 8.51 -7.10 21.85
CA ALA A 541 7.57 -6.86 22.97
C ALA A 541 6.18 -7.48 22.71
N PRO A 542 5.59 -8.29 23.62
CA PRO A 542 6.11 -8.70 24.93
C PRO A 542 7.50 -9.35 24.89
N ALA A 543 8.32 -9.07 25.92
CA ALA A 543 9.70 -9.53 26.03
C ALA A 543 9.78 -11.04 26.34
N PHE A 544 9.31 -11.91 25.45
CA PHE A 544 9.55 -13.36 25.56
C PHE A 544 11.04 -13.69 25.35
N TRP A 545 11.71 -12.89 24.51
CA TRP A 545 13.15 -12.91 24.32
C TRP A 545 13.77 -11.67 24.97
N ASN A 546 14.82 -11.87 25.76
CA ASN A 546 15.61 -10.81 26.39
C ASN A 546 16.55 -10.15 25.38
N TYR A 547 15.99 -9.45 24.40
CA TYR A 547 16.73 -8.69 23.38
C TYR A 547 16.61 -7.20 23.63
N TYR A 548 17.51 -6.68 24.46
CA TYR A 548 17.68 -5.25 24.72
C TYR A 548 18.95 -4.78 24.02
N SER A 549 18.85 -4.52 22.72
CA SER A 549 19.99 -4.05 21.93
C SER A 549 20.19 -2.52 21.99
N ASP A 550 19.24 -1.79 22.57
CA ASP A 550 19.13 -0.34 22.53
C ASP A 550 19.11 0.20 21.08
N ASP A 551 18.46 -0.49 20.16
CA ASP A 551 18.20 0.03 18.81
C ASP A 551 17.22 1.22 18.85
N VAL A 552 17.25 2.09 17.84
CA VAL A 552 16.29 3.21 17.70
C VAL A 552 15.09 2.82 16.85
N THR A 553 15.32 2.10 15.76
CA THR A 553 14.32 1.86 14.71
C THR A 553 13.32 0.76 15.07
N TRP A 554 13.70 -0.20 15.91
CA TRP A 554 12.76 -1.20 16.43
C TRP A 554 11.81 -0.55 17.46
N PRO A 555 12.28 -0.01 18.60
CA PRO A 555 11.40 0.68 19.56
C PRO A 555 10.61 1.87 19.00
N ALA A 556 11.02 2.44 17.85
CA ALA A 556 10.25 3.49 17.16
C ALA A 556 8.80 3.09 16.91
N ALA A 557 8.49 1.78 16.76
CA ALA A 557 7.12 1.29 16.59
C ALA A 557 6.17 1.80 17.69
N TYR A 558 6.64 1.97 18.93
CA TYR A 558 5.85 2.47 20.05
C TYR A 558 5.25 3.85 19.75
N PHE A 559 6.03 4.74 19.14
CA PHE A 559 5.63 6.10 18.81
C PHE A 559 4.81 6.15 17.53
N PHE A 560 5.22 5.38 16.51
CA PHE A 560 4.53 5.32 15.22
C PHE A 560 3.11 4.77 15.36
N VAL A 561 2.96 3.65 16.07
CA VAL A 561 1.66 3.02 16.29
C VAL A 561 0.80 3.88 17.21
N THR A 562 1.36 4.49 18.26
CA THR A 562 0.64 5.47 19.09
C THR A 562 0.11 6.64 18.27
N ASN A 563 0.93 7.21 17.39
CA ASN A 563 0.51 8.28 16.50
C ASN A 563 -0.55 7.83 15.48
N ASN A 564 -0.42 6.59 14.96
CA ASN A 564 -1.38 5.99 14.04
C ASN A 564 -2.74 5.73 14.70
N LEU A 565 -2.77 5.22 15.94
CA LEU A 565 -4.02 5.01 16.69
C LEU A 565 -4.83 6.30 16.81
N TYR A 566 -4.15 7.41 17.09
CA TYR A 566 -4.79 8.72 17.13
C TYR A 566 -5.24 9.20 15.74
N ASN A 567 -4.37 9.14 14.73
CA ASN A 567 -4.70 9.61 13.38
C ASN A 567 -5.84 8.82 12.73
N GLN A 568 -5.78 7.49 12.78
CA GLN A 568 -6.69 6.60 12.06
C GLN A 568 -8.02 6.41 12.78
N PHE A 569 -8.00 6.32 14.12
CA PHE A 569 -9.17 5.96 14.93
C PHE A 569 -9.61 7.05 15.91
N GLY A 570 -8.85 8.13 16.06
CA GLY A 570 -9.14 9.20 17.02
C GLY A 570 -8.87 8.80 18.47
N ASP A 571 -8.19 7.67 18.71
CA ASP A 571 -7.89 7.22 20.06
C ASP A 571 -6.67 7.98 20.62
N VAL A 572 -6.95 8.91 21.53
CA VAL A 572 -5.94 9.71 22.22
C VAL A 572 -5.34 9.01 23.44
N THR A 573 -5.95 7.93 23.92
CA THR A 573 -5.55 7.26 25.17
C THR A 573 -4.13 6.73 25.13
N PRO A 574 -3.63 6.10 24.05
CA PRO A 574 -2.24 5.67 23.97
C PRO A 574 -1.26 6.84 24.15
N ILE A 575 -1.54 8.02 23.56
CA ILE A 575 -0.71 9.22 23.75
C ILE A 575 -0.72 9.65 25.21
N GLN A 576 -1.90 9.78 25.82
CA GLN A 576 -2.03 10.26 27.20
C GLN A 576 -1.41 9.33 28.23
N LYS A 577 -1.65 8.02 28.07
CA LYS A 577 -1.20 7.00 29.03
C LYS A 577 0.30 6.77 28.96
N HIS A 578 0.83 6.65 27.75
CA HIS A 578 2.19 6.15 27.53
C HIS A 578 3.25 7.25 27.36
N TYR A 579 2.84 8.53 27.32
CA TYR A 579 3.77 9.65 27.17
C TYR A 579 4.94 9.63 28.17
N PRO A 580 4.76 9.36 29.48
CA PRO A 580 5.87 9.30 30.41
C PRO A 580 6.89 8.19 30.07
N SER A 581 6.42 6.99 29.68
CA SER A 581 7.26 5.86 29.28
C SER A 581 8.05 6.17 27.99
N MET A 582 7.39 6.77 26.99
CA MET A 582 8.03 7.23 25.75
C MET A 582 9.09 8.31 26.02
N LYS A 583 8.80 9.28 26.90
CA LYS A 583 9.77 10.30 27.34
C LYS A 583 10.98 9.66 28.03
N LYS A 584 10.76 8.68 28.91
CA LYS A 584 11.83 7.95 29.60
C LYS A 584 12.78 7.28 28.61
N TRP A 585 12.25 6.59 27.60
CA TRP A 585 13.08 5.97 26.55
C TRP A 585 13.87 6.99 25.73
N MET A 586 13.25 8.10 25.31
CA MET A 586 13.95 9.16 24.58
C MET A 586 15.13 9.72 25.38
N MET A 587 14.92 9.97 26.68
CA MET A 587 15.99 10.46 27.57
C MET A 587 17.08 9.43 27.80
N TYR A 588 16.71 8.14 27.95
CA TYR A 588 17.66 7.03 28.06
C TYR A 588 18.55 6.92 26.82
N MET A 589 17.95 6.92 25.62
CA MET A 589 18.70 6.84 24.36
C MET A 589 19.63 8.03 24.17
N LYS A 590 19.13 9.24 24.49
CA LYS A 590 19.94 10.45 24.47
C LYS A 590 21.13 10.37 25.42
N SER A 591 20.92 10.00 26.68
CA SER A 591 21.96 10.03 27.70
C SER A 591 23.09 9.02 27.44
N LYS A 592 22.75 7.84 26.91
CA LYS A 592 23.75 6.80 26.62
C LYS A 592 24.44 6.95 25.27
N TYR A 593 23.70 7.36 24.22
CA TYR A 593 24.15 7.17 22.85
C TYR A 593 24.25 8.45 22.00
N MET A 594 23.79 9.60 22.50
CA MET A 594 23.95 10.87 21.78
C MET A 594 25.35 11.46 22.00
N LYS A 595 26.09 11.71 20.92
CA LYS A 595 27.37 12.41 20.92
C LYS A 595 27.33 13.51 19.87
N ASN A 596 27.59 14.76 20.27
CA ASN A 596 27.52 15.92 19.37
C ASN A 596 26.21 15.97 18.56
N TYR A 597 25.08 15.69 19.22
CA TYR A 597 23.74 15.61 18.62
C TYR A 597 23.53 14.50 17.57
N ILE A 598 24.45 13.52 17.46
CA ILE A 598 24.29 12.31 16.64
C ILE A 598 24.01 11.11 17.53
N ILE A 599 22.98 10.32 17.22
CA ILE A 599 22.71 9.05 17.89
C ILE A 599 23.62 7.99 17.29
N THR A 600 24.42 7.35 18.12
CA THR A 600 25.49 6.45 17.68
C THR A 600 25.11 4.96 17.68
N ARG A 601 23.88 4.63 18.07
CA ARG A 601 23.43 3.25 18.28
C ARG A 601 22.38 2.83 17.24
N ASP A 602 22.76 1.85 16.44
CA ASP A 602 21.93 1.12 15.48
C ASP A 602 22.43 -0.33 15.47
N LYS A 603 21.51 -1.30 15.50
CA LYS A 603 21.83 -2.72 15.60
C LYS A 603 21.61 -3.46 14.28
N TYR A 604 20.60 -3.08 13.52
CA TYR A 604 20.10 -3.86 12.39
C TYR A 604 20.27 -3.17 11.02
N GLY A 605 20.37 -1.83 10.99
CA GLY A 605 20.42 -1.05 9.77
C GLY A 605 19.15 -1.19 8.92
N ASP A 606 19.29 -0.95 7.61
CA ASP A 606 18.20 -1.14 6.63
C ASP A 606 17.98 -2.64 6.34
N TRP A 607 17.42 -3.37 7.30
CA TRP A 607 17.37 -4.84 7.31
C TRP A 607 16.82 -5.46 6.03
N CYS A 608 17.45 -6.53 5.53
CA CYS A 608 17.05 -7.24 4.30
C CYS A 608 17.05 -6.38 3.01
N VAL A 609 18.03 -5.47 2.86
CA VAL A 609 18.35 -4.90 1.53
C VAL A 609 18.55 -6.04 0.53
N PRO A 610 18.01 -5.95 -0.72
CA PRO A 610 18.25 -6.95 -1.74
C PRO A 610 19.76 -7.20 -1.94
N PRO A 611 20.25 -8.44 -1.70
CA PRO A 611 21.66 -8.75 -1.82
C PRO A 611 22.12 -8.73 -3.28
N GLU A 612 23.43 -8.63 -3.47
CA GLU A 612 24.09 -8.73 -4.78
C GLU A 612 23.98 -10.12 -5.42
N SER A 613 23.64 -11.16 -4.64
CA SER A 613 23.46 -12.53 -5.10
C SER A 613 22.23 -13.19 -4.48
N LEU A 614 21.50 -13.96 -5.28
CA LEU A 614 20.22 -14.59 -4.93
C LEU A 614 20.29 -15.66 -3.84
N ASN A 615 21.48 -16.19 -3.54
CA ASN A 615 21.69 -17.18 -2.48
C ASN A 615 21.98 -16.55 -1.10
N LEU A 616 22.24 -15.25 -1.03
CA LEU A 616 22.57 -14.57 0.21
C LEU A 616 21.31 -14.17 1.00
N ILE A 617 21.44 -14.16 2.33
CA ILE A 617 20.45 -13.58 3.25
C ILE A 617 20.67 -12.06 3.35
N HIS A 618 21.92 -11.65 3.56
CA HIS A 618 22.32 -10.25 3.73
C HIS A 618 23.27 -9.81 2.63
N ALA A 619 23.07 -8.59 2.14
CA ALA A 619 24.03 -7.93 1.26
C ALA A 619 25.39 -7.80 1.95
N LYS A 620 26.48 -8.09 1.23
CA LYS A 620 27.85 -7.89 1.74
C LYS A 620 28.52 -6.67 1.13
N ASP A 621 27.97 -6.15 0.03
CA ASP A 621 28.42 -4.92 -0.59
C ASP A 621 28.11 -3.70 0.30
N SER A 622 29.16 -3.06 0.80
CA SER A 622 29.06 -1.87 1.67
C SER A 622 28.40 -0.67 0.98
N ASN A 623 28.36 -0.62 -0.36
CA ASN A 623 27.64 0.43 -1.09
C ASN A 623 26.12 0.27 -1.03
N ARG A 624 25.62 -0.90 -0.58
CA ARG A 624 24.18 -1.18 -0.35
C ARG A 624 23.76 -0.93 1.09
N LEU A 625 24.70 -0.95 2.02
CA LEU A 625 24.44 -0.85 3.46
C LEU A 625 24.44 0.61 3.89
N THR A 626 23.27 1.14 4.26
CA THR A 626 23.17 2.52 4.79
C THR A 626 23.84 2.63 6.16
N ASP A 627 24.53 3.75 6.41
CA ASP A 627 25.15 4.05 7.71
C ASP A 627 24.12 4.02 8.85
N GLY A 628 24.30 3.12 9.82
CA GLY A 628 23.41 2.98 10.97
C GLY A 628 23.30 4.24 11.82
N LYS A 629 24.36 5.06 11.95
CA LYS A 629 24.30 6.32 12.69
C LYS A 629 23.39 7.34 12.01
N LEU A 630 23.38 7.34 10.67
CA LEU A 630 22.46 8.15 9.88
C LEU A 630 21.02 7.70 10.14
N ILE A 631 20.75 6.39 10.05
CA ILE A 631 19.42 5.82 10.30
C ILE A 631 18.92 6.17 11.70
N ALA A 632 19.71 5.85 12.73
CA ALA A 632 19.34 6.08 14.12
C ALA A 632 19.10 7.57 14.42
N THR A 633 19.96 8.45 13.92
CA THR A 633 19.80 9.91 14.13
C THR A 633 18.57 10.44 13.40
N ALA A 634 18.31 10.00 12.16
CA ALA A 634 17.13 10.40 11.41
C ALA A 634 15.84 9.93 12.09
N TYR A 635 15.77 8.68 12.54
CA TYR A 635 14.60 8.19 13.27
C TYR A 635 14.43 8.91 14.61
N TYR A 636 15.51 9.12 15.38
CA TYR A 636 15.40 9.88 16.63
C TYR A 636 14.87 11.30 16.39
N TYR A 637 15.32 11.99 15.33
CA TYR A 637 14.75 13.27 14.88
C TYR A 637 13.26 13.15 14.58
N LYS A 638 12.84 12.11 13.84
CA LYS A 638 11.43 11.86 13.55
C LYS A 638 10.61 11.62 14.83
N LEU A 639 11.15 10.88 15.79
CA LEU A 639 10.50 10.61 17.07
C LEU A 639 10.35 11.88 17.91
N LEU A 640 11.29 12.82 17.85
CA LEU A 640 11.13 14.14 18.47
C LEU A 640 9.92 14.90 17.92
N SER A 641 9.64 14.81 16.60
CA SER A 641 8.43 15.43 16.02
C SER A 641 7.13 14.84 16.59
N TYR A 642 7.10 13.52 16.85
CA TYR A 642 5.96 12.90 17.52
C TYR A 642 5.89 13.28 18.99
N MET A 643 7.02 13.29 19.70
CA MET A 643 7.05 13.70 21.10
C MET A 643 6.66 15.16 21.30
N GLN A 644 7.03 16.06 20.39
CA GLN A 644 6.52 17.44 20.40
C GLN A 644 5.00 17.49 20.21
N ARG A 645 4.46 16.71 19.26
CA ARG A 645 3.00 16.59 19.07
C ARG A 645 2.31 16.01 20.32
N PHE A 646 2.85 14.95 20.89
CA PHE A 646 2.30 14.28 22.07
C PHE A 646 2.36 15.15 23.30
N ALA A 647 3.46 15.90 23.48
CA ALA A 647 3.62 16.88 24.54
C ALA A 647 2.54 17.96 24.45
N ASN A 648 2.25 18.47 23.24
CA ASN A 648 1.16 19.43 23.05
C ASN A 648 -0.22 18.84 23.38
N ILE A 649 -0.50 17.61 22.95
CA ILE A 649 -1.78 16.91 23.24
C ILE A 649 -1.93 16.65 24.75
N THR A 650 -0.83 16.39 25.46
CA THR A 650 -0.81 16.12 26.91
C THR A 650 -0.58 17.36 27.77
N ASN A 651 -0.57 18.56 27.15
CA ASN A 651 -0.31 19.86 27.80
C ASN A 651 1.08 20.02 28.45
N ASN A 652 2.09 19.27 28.01
CA ASN A 652 3.49 19.37 28.44
C ASN A 652 4.28 20.38 27.58
N LYS A 653 3.96 21.69 27.69
CA LYS A 653 4.53 22.73 26.81
C LYS A 653 6.06 22.86 26.88
N GLU A 654 6.66 22.68 28.06
CA GLU A 654 8.11 22.75 28.24
C GLU A 654 8.83 21.64 27.45
N ASP A 655 8.30 20.42 27.52
CA ASP A 655 8.81 19.29 26.73
C ASP A 655 8.66 19.56 25.23
N ALA A 656 7.52 20.10 24.78
CA ALA A 656 7.30 20.43 23.38
C ALA A 656 8.34 21.44 22.85
N ASN A 657 8.69 22.45 23.66
CA ASN A 657 9.73 23.42 23.33
C ASN A 657 11.12 22.75 23.33
N TYR A 658 11.43 21.95 24.35
CA TYR A 658 12.69 21.22 24.46
C TYR A 658 12.94 20.30 23.26
N TYR A 659 11.93 19.53 22.84
CA TYR A 659 12.04 18.65 21.67
C TYR A 659 12.22 19.43 20.37
N GLY A 660 11.61 20.61 20.25
CA GLY A 660 11.84 21.52 19.11
C GLY A 660 13.29 21.98 19.03
N LEU A 661 13.83 22.53 20.12
CA LEU A 661 15.22 22.99 20.21
C LEU A 661 16.22 21.86 19.95
N LEU A 662 15.98 20.67 20.53
CA LEU A 662 16.83 19.50 20.29
C LEU A 662 16.77 19.05 18.81
N SER A 663 15.59 19.12 18.18
CA SER A 663 15.44 18.80 16.76
C SER A 663 16.27 19.75 15.89
N ASP A 664 16.30 21.06 16.21
CA ASP A 664 17.12 22.03 15.49
C ASP A 664 18.62 21.76 15.63
N SER A 665 19.09 21.40 16.83
CA SER A 665 20.48 21.01 17.05
C SER A 665 20.85 19.74 16.29
N ILE A 666 19.97 18.71 16.30
CA ILE A 666 20.19 17.47 15.55
C ILE A 666 20.19 17.74 14.05
N ARG A 667 19.27 18.55 13.53
CA ARG A 667 19.22 18.90 12.09
C ARG A 667 20.53 19.54 11.64
N THR A 668 21.06 20.46 12.45
CA THR A 668 22.34 21.12 12.17
C THR A 668 23.50 20.13 12.17
N ALA A 669 23.62 19.30 13.21
CA ALA A 669 24.69 18.30 13.32
C ALA A 669 24.58 17.20 12.24
N PHE A 670 23.37 16.78 11.90
CA PHE A 670 23.10 15.79 10.86
C PHE A 670 23.57 16.31 9.50
N GLN A 671 23.24 17.57 9.18
CA GLN A 671 23.68 18.20 7.95
C GLN A 671 25.21 18.29 7.88
N GLN A 672 25.88 18.69 8.97
CA GLN A 672 27.34 18.76 9.03
C GLN A 672 28.02 17.40 8.92
N THR A 673 27.43 16.35 9.50
CA THR A 673 28.03 15.02 9.60
C THR A 673 27.83 14.20 8.33
N PHE A 674 26.63 14.22 7.75
CA PHE A 674 26.25 13.27 6.71
C PHE A 674 26.13 13.87 5.32
N TYR A 675 25.93 15.18 5.16
CA TYR A 675 25.78 15.77 3.83
C TYR A 675 27.13 16.09 3.18
N ASN A 676 27.30 15.67 1.93
CA ASN A 676 28.45 16.06 1.12
C ASN A 676 28.07 17.18 0.15
N PRO A 677 28.55 18.43 0.34
CA PRO A 677 28.16 19.56 -0.51
C PRO A 677 28.67 19.46 -1.96
N LYS A 678 29.81 18.80 -2.19
CA LYS A 678 30.38 18.62 -3.54
C LYS A 678 29.56 17.61 -4.35
N LEU A 679 29.17 16.51 -3.71
CA LEU A 679 28.44 15.41 -4.37
C LEU A 679 26.92 15.60 -4.34
N LYS A 680 26.41 16.49 -3.48
CA LYS A 680 24.98 16.76 -3.25
C LYS A 680 24.21 15.50 -2.85
N GLN A 681 24.74 14.76 -1.88
CA GLN A 681 24.16 13.51 -1.38
C GLN A 681 24.49 13.33 0.10
N TYR A 682 23.74 12.46 0.78
CA TYR A 682 24.03 12.05 2.15
C TYR A 682 24.81 10.72 2.20
N SER A 683 25.80 10.65 3.10
CA SER A 683 26.61 9.47 3.40
C SER A 683 27.08 8.74 2.12
N ASN A 684 26.90 7.41 2.06
CA ASN A 684 27.27 6.55 0.94
C ASN A 684 26.28 6.54 -0.23
N ASN A 685 25.37 7.53 -0.31
CA ASN A 685 24.41 7.71 -1.39
C ASN A 685 23.36 6.60 -1.55
N THR A 686 23.22 5.64 -0.63
CA THR A 686 22.10 4.67 -0.70
C THR A 686 20.75 5.38 -0.81
N VAL A 687 19.74 4.73 -1.40
CA VAL A 687 18.39 5.31 -1.52
C VAL A 687 17.89 5.73 -0.13
N THR A 688 18.02 4.86 0.87
CA THR A 688 17.65 5.12 2.26
C THR A 688 18.43 6.30 2.87
N ALA A 689 19.75 6.43 2.63
CA ALA A 689 20.56 7.54 3.17
C ALA A 689 20.06 8.92 2.72
N ASN A 690 19.59 9.04 1.47
CA ASN A 690 19.06 10.30 0.95
C ASN A 690 17.57 10.48 1.24
N LEU A 691 16.80 9.38 1.28
CA LEU A 691 15.35 9.39 1.46
C LEU A 691 14.93 9.86 2.85
N LEU A 692 15.58 9.35 3.90
CA LEU A 692 15.23 9.69 5.29
C LEU A 692 15.33 11.20 5.57
N PRO A 693 16.45 11.91 5.29
CA PRO A 693 16.52 13.34 5.57
C PRO A 693 15.56 14.19 4.72
N LEU A 694 15.25 13.78 3.49
CA LEU A 694 14.24 14.46 2.67
C LEU A 694 12.85 14.34 3.27
N TYR A 695 12.45 13.11 3.59
CA TYR A 695 11.09 12.81 4.03
C TYR A 695 10.82 13.23 5.48
N PHE A 696 11.85 13.24 6.32
CA PHE A 696 11.71 13.68 7.71
C PHE A 696 11.83 15.20 7.88
N GLY A 697 12.15 15.94 6.82
CA GLY A 697 12.30 17.40 6.87
C GLY A 697 13.63 17.87 7.48
N ILE A 698 14.65 17.00 7.46
CA ILE A 698 16.02 17.34 7.89
C ILE A 698 16.74 18.10 6.78
N CYS A 699 16.53 17.70 5.52
CA CYS A 699 17.14 18.31 4.35
C CYS A 699 16.59 19.74 4.12
N PRO A 700 17.45 20.77 4.05
CA PRO A 700 17.04 22.14 3.74
C PRO A 700 16.33 22.25 2.39
N ASP A 701 15.35 23.16 2.28
CA ASP A 701 14.50 23.30 1.09
C ASP A 701 15.31 23.51 -0.22
N SER A 702 16.36 24.34 -0.17
CA SER A 702 17.26 24.59 -1.32
C SER A 702 18.03 23.35 -1.80
N LEU A 703 18.13 22.30 -0.98
CA LEU A 703 18.83 21.05 -1.31
C LEU A 703 17.88 19.90 -1.66
N ARG A 704 16.57 20.05 -1.46
CA ARG A 704 15.58 18.98 -1.66
C ARG A 704 15.61 18.43 -3.08
N GLY A 705 15.58 19.29 -4.10
CA GLY A 705 15.65 18.89 -5.51
C GLY A 705 16.94 18.15 -5.87
N PRO A 706 18.13 18.75 -5.64
CA PRO A 706 19.41 18.11 -5.94
C PRO A 706 19.66 16.78 -5.23
N VAL A 707 19.18 16.61 -3.99
CA VAL A 707 19.30 15.34 -3.25
C VAL A 707 18.29 14.32 -3.78
N PHE A 708 17.06 14.74 -4.09
CA PHE A 708 16.06 13.85 -4.69
C PHE A 708 16.53 13.31 -6.04
N ASP A 709 17.24 14.11 -6.85
CA ASP A 709 17.85 13.65 -8.10
C ASP A 709 18.78 12.44 -7.91
N LYS A 710 19.43 12.29 -6.74
CA LYS A 710 20.23 11.11 -6.43
C LYS A 710 19.38 9.86 -6.26
N ILE A 711 18.24 9.98 -5.59
CA ILE A 711 17.27 8.89 -5.45
C ILE A 711 16.69 8.55 -6.83
N ARG A 712 16.30 9.55 -7.62
CA ARG A 712 15.80 9.35 -8.98
C ARG A 712 16.80 8.59 -9.84
N ILE A 713 18.06 9.03 -9.86
CA ILE A 713 19.13 8.38 -10.62
C ILE A 713 19.33 6.93 -10.15
N LYS A 714 19.43 6.70 -8.84
CA LYS A 714 19.59 5.33 -8.33
C LYS A 714 18.43 4.43 -8.68
N VAL A 715 17.20 4.85 -8.43
CA VAL A 715 16.01 4.03 -8.68
C VAL A 715 15.81 3.80 -10.17
N HIS A 716 15.83 4.86 -10.98
CA HIS A 716 15.48 4.76 -12.40
C HIS A 716 16.63 4.23 -13.26
N VAL A 717 17.86 4.72 -13.02
CA VAL A 717 19.01 4.51 -13.90
C VAL A 717 19.85 3.32 -13.44
N GLU A 718 20.27 3.33 -12.18
CA GLU A 718 21.18 2.28 -11.67
C GLU A 718 20.43 0.98 -11.35
N ASN A 719 19.24 1.07 -10.77
CA ASN A 719 18.44 -0.08 -10.34
C ASN A 719 17.32 -0.43 -11.32
N HIS A 720 17.17 0.29 -12.43
CA HIS A 720 16.21 0.00 -13.50
C HIS A 720 14.75 -0.16 -13.02
N GLY A 721 14.32 0.67 -12.06
CA GLY A 721 12.97 0.63 -11.48
C GLY A 721 12.74 -0.50 -10.48
N HIS A 722 13.79 -1.14 -9.97
CA HIS A 722 13.70 -2.14 -8.90
C HIS A 722 13.85 -1.49 -7.53
N ILE A 723 13.26 -2.13 -6.53
CA ILE A 723 13.47 -1.75 -5.15
C ILE A 723 14.92 -2.08 -4.75
N SER A 724 15.57 -1.19 -3.99
CA SER A 724 16.94 -1.39 -3.54
C SER A 724 17.11 -1.09 -2.05
N THR A 725 16.00 -1.12 -1.33
CA THR A 725 15.90 -0.79 0.09
C THR A 725 15.50 -2.03 0.88
N GLY A 726 15.95 -2.08 2.12
CA GLY A 726 15.47 -3.04 3.10
C GLY A 726 14.19 -2.54 3.79
N LEU A 727 14.00 -2.99 5.02
CA LEU A 727 12.89 -2.68 5.90
C LEU A 727 12.72 -1.17 6.14
N ILE A 728 13.81 -0.44 6.34
CA ILE A 728 13.79 0.98 6.72
C ILE A 728 13.46 1.84 5.50
N GLY A 729 14.15 1.66 4.38
CA GLY A 729 13.88 2.45 3.18
C GLY A 729 12.48 2.17 2.59
N SER A 730 12.01 0.92 2.70
CA SER A 730 10.68 0.52 2.20
C SER A 730 9.53 1.20 2.96
N GLN A 731 9.75 1.73 4.17
CA GLN A 731 8.75 2.48 4.93
C GLN A 731 8.45 3.88 4.35
N TRP A 732 9.20 4.33 3.35
CA TRP A 732 9.15 5.72 2.89
C TRP A 732 9.24 5.90 1.38
N ILE A 733 9.72 4.89 0.63
CA ILE A 733 10.09 5.08 -0.77
C ILE A 733 8.88 5.34 -1.66
N MET A 734 7.74 4.69 -1.43
CA MET A 734 6.58 4.79 -2.32
C MET A 734 5.95 6.18 -2.25
N ARG A 735 5.69 6.66 -1.03
CA ARG A 735 5.18 8.02 -0.80
C ARG A 735 6.24 9.07 -1.08
N GLY A 736 7.51 8.79 -0.79
CA GLY A 736 8.64 9.67 -1.09
C GLY A 736 8.78 9.98 -2.58
N LEU A 737 8.73 8.96 -3.45
CA LEU A 737 8.74 9.17 -4.91
C LEU A 737 7.51 9.97 -5.37
N THR A 738 6.34 9.66 -4.82
CA THR A 738 5.08 10.29 -5.22
C THR A 738 5.00 11.76 -4.80
N GLU A 739 5.46 12.10 -3.59
CA GLU A 739 5.45 13.47 -3.06
C GLU A 739 6.33 14.42 -3.88
N TYR A 740 7.38 13.90 -4.51
CA TYR A 740 8.28 14.64 -5.39
C TYR A 740 7.88 14.58 -6.87
N GLY A 741 6.67 14.10 -7.20
CA GLY A 741 6.12 14.11 -8.55
C GLY A 741 6.43 12.88 -9.42
N TYR A 742 7.04 11.83 -8.85
CA TYR A 742 7.46 10.61 -9.55
C TYR A 742 6.59 9.40 -9.18
N ALA A 743 5.27 9.60 -9.19
CA ALA A 743 4.30 8.53 -8.91
C ALA A 743 4.30 7.40 -9.97
N ASP A 744 4.71 7.72 -11.19
CA ASP A 744 4.99 6.78 -12.27
C ASP A 744 6.16 5.84 -11.91
N MET A 745 7.25 6.37 -11.34
CA MET A 745 8.35 5.54 -10.83
C MET A 745 7.90 4.63 -9.68
N ALA A 746 7.09 5.16 -8.75
CA ALA A 746 6.51 4.37 -7.68
C ALA A 746 5.62 3.23 -8.25
N TYR A 747 4.78 3.53 -9.23
CA TYR A 747 3.96 2.53 -9.91
C TYR A 747 4.79 1.46 -10.64
N ILE A 748 5.85 1.86 -11.36
CA ILE A 748 6.77 0.93 -12.02
C ILE A 748 7.43 0.01 -10.99
N MET A 749 7.88 0.54 -9.85
CA MET A 749 8.49 -0.25 -8.78
C MET A 749 7.49 -1.25 -8.18
N ALA A 750 6.26 -0.81 -7.85
CA ALA A 750 5.23 -1.66 -7.25
C ALA A 750 4.72 -2.76 -8.20
N SER A 751 4.65 -2.47 -9.49
CA SER A 751 4.16 -3.41 -10.52
C SER A 751 5.26 -4.26 -11.17
N ASN A 752 6.52 -4.05 -10.78
CA ASN A 752 7.67 -4.79 -11.30
C ASN A 752 7.53 -6.28 -10.99
N LYS A 753 7.89 -7.13 -11.97
CA LYS A 753 7.80 -8.59 -11.91
C LYS A 753 9.16 -9.29 -11.78
N THR A 754 10.26 -8.56 -11.96
CA THR A 754 11.62 -9.12 -11.93
C THR A 754 12.31 -8.82 -10.61
N TYR A 755 13.31 -9.63 -10.25
CA TYR A 755 14.03 -9.47 -8.99
C TYR A 755 14.84 -8.16 -8.96
N PRO A 756 14.88 -7.44 -7.82
CA PRO A 756 14.01 -7.59 -6.64
C PRO A 756 12.69 -6.80 -6.79
N SER A 757 11.55 -7.43 -6.45
CA SER A 757 10.24 -6.78 -6.39
C SER A 757 9.19 -7.64 -5.70
N TRP A 758 8.06 -7.04 -5.29
CA TRP A 758 6.90 -7.82 -4.81
C TRP A 758 6.26 -8.66 -5.93
N GLY A 759 6.25 -8.17 -7.17
CA GLY A 759 5.76 -8.95 -8.30
C GLY A 759 6.64 -10.15 -8.59
N TYR A 760 7.97 -10.07 -8.38
CA TYR A 760 8.84 -11.25 -8.44
C TYR A 760 8.42 -12.35 -7.45
N MET A 761 8.04 -11.99 -6.21
CA MET A 761 7.49 -12.96 -5.26
C MET A 761 6.24 -13.64 -5.84
N ALA A 762 5.31 -12.84 -6.37
CA ALA A 762 4.07 -13.34 -6.95
C ALA A 762 4.28 -14.24 -8.18
N GLU A 763 5.19 -13.87 -9.10
CA GLU A 763 5.55 -14.68 -10.28
C GLU A 763 6.23 -16.00 -9.88
N ASN A 764 6.85 -16.06 -8.69
CA ASN A 764 7.43 -17.27 -8.11
C ASN A 764 6.48 -17.99 -7.13
N GLY A 765 5.16 -17.79 -7.27
CA GLY A 765 4.15 -18.57 -6.58
C GLY A 765 3.85 -18.15 -5.14
N ALA A 766 4.38 -17.01 -4.68
CA ALA A 766 4.04 -16.46 -3.38
C ALA A 766 2.54 -16.16 -3.27
N THR A 767 1.93 -16.59 -2.17
CA THR A 767 0.54 -16.24 -1.79
C THR A 767 0.48 -15.36 -0.54
N THR A 768 1.65 -14.97 -0.04
CA THR A 768 1.94 -14.12 1.11
C THR A 768 3.16 -13.27 0.76
N ILE A 769 3.53 -12.30 1.60
CA ILE A 769 4.78 -11.55 1.42
C ILE A 769 5.93 -12.32 2.10
N TRP A 770 7.11 -12.31 1.49
CA TRP A 770 8.29 -13.00 2.00
C TRP A 770 9.14 -12.10 2.90
N GLU A 771 9.99 -12.71 3.72
CA GLU A 771 11.01 -12.02 4.53
C GLU A 771 12.12 -11.42 3.65
N LEU A 772 12.50 -12.15 2.60
CA LEU A 772 13.57 -11.77 1.68
C LEU A 772 13.02 -11.55 0.27
N TRP A 773 13.55 -10.54 -0.43
CA TRP A 773 13.24 -10.29 -1.84
C TRP A 773 13.54 -11.50 -2.76
N ASN A 774 14.49 -12.34 -2.36
CA ASN A 774 14.95 -13.58 -2.99
C ASN A 774 14.51 -14.84 -2.22
N GLY A 775 13.35 -14.81 -1.53
CA GLY A 775 12.93 -15.89 -0.62
C GLY A 775 12.73 -17.28 -1.25
N ASN A 776 12.70 -17.39 -2.58
CA ASN A 776 12.69 -18.67 -3.29
C ASN A 776 14.08 -19.33 -3.43
N THR A 777 15.17 -18.58 -3.26
CA THR A 777 16.54 -19.05 -3.53
C THR A 777 17.53 -18.79 -2.39
N ALA A 778 17.21 -17.87 -1.47
CA ALA A 778 18.07 -17.53 -0.35
C ALA A 778 18.34 -18.73 0.57
N ASP A 779 19.50 -18.70 1.23
CA ASP A 779 19.84 -19.65 2.30
C ASP A 779 18.70 -19.77 3.33
N PRO A 780 18.31 -20.99 3.73
CA PRO A 780 17.14 -21.20 4.59
C PRO A 780 17.32 -20.74 6.04
N GLY A 781 18.51 -20.36 6.49
CA GLY A 781 18.78 -19.99 7.89
C GLY A 781 17.91 -18.84 8.41
N MET A 782 17.45 -17.95 7.52
CA MET A 782 16.50 -16.87 7.79
C MET A 782 15.71 -16.53 6.52
N ASN A 783 14.74 -17.39 6.18
CA ASN A 783 13.99 -17.26 4.93
C ASN A 783 12.51 -17.66 5.09
N SER A 784 11.74 -16.84 5.80
CA SER A 784 10.30 -16.98 5.94
C SER A 784 9.58 -16.60 4.64
N GLN A 785 8.60 -17.41 4.23
CA GLN A 785 7.72 -17.10 3.10
C GLN A 785 6.38 -16.49 3.55
N ASN A 786 6.27 -16.08 4.82
CA ASN A 786 5.11 -15.38 5.37
C ASN A 786 5.57 -14.36 6.41
N HIS A 787 5.90 -13.16 5.94
CA HIS A 787 6.40 -12.04 6.72
C HIS A 787 5.76 -10.75 6.20
N VAL A 788 5.65 -9.70 7.03
CA VAL A 788 4.97 -8.45 6.63
C VAL A 788 5.90 -7.26 6.42
N MET A 789 7.15 -7.33 6.89
CA MET A 789 8.01 -6.15 7.05
C MET A 789 8.37 -5.44 5.73
N LEU A 790 8.50 -6.20 4.63
CA LEU A 790 8.79 -5.64 3.31
C LEU A 790 7.58 -4.97 2.65
N LEU A 791 6.41 -4.95 3.29
CA LEU A 791 5.29 -4.12 2.85
C LEU A 791 5.59 -2.63 3.02
N GLY A 792 6.37 -2.25 4.05
CA GLY A 792 6.76 -0.86 4.27
C GLY A 792 5.58 0.11 4.19
N ASP A 793 5.65 1.11 3.31
CA ASP A 793 4.54 2.03 3.03
C ASP A 793 3.71 1.71 1.78
N LEU A 794 3.84 0.51 1.20
CA LEU A 794 3.15 0.12 -0.03
C LEU A 794 1.62 0.18 0.12
N LEU A 795 1.08 -0.40 1.19
CA LEU A 795 -0.37 -0.37 1.44
C LEU A 795 -0.85 1.03 1.77
N THR A 796 -0.08 1.80 2.54
CA THR A 796 -0.37 3.22 2.79
C THR A 796 -0.41 3.98 1.46
N TRP A 797 0.52 3.72 0.54
CA TRP A 797 0.52 4.33 -0.80
C TRP A 797 -0.67 3.91 -1.65
N PHE A 798 -1.12 2.65 -1.58
CA PHE A 798 -2.35 2.20 -2.25
C PHE A 798 -3.56 3.02 -1.81
N TYR A 799 -3.72 3.25 -0.50
CA TYR A 799 -4.87 4.00 0.02
C TYR A 799 -4.70 5.51 -0.11
N GLU A 800 -3.59 6.08 0.35
CA GLU A 800 -3.41 7.53 0.45
C GLU A 800 -3.07 8.21 -0.88
N ASN A 801 -2.46 7.49 -1.82
CA ASN A 801 -2.04 8.04 -3.10
C ASN A 801 -2.84 7.45 -4.26
N LEU A 802 -2.86 6.13 -4.47
CA LEU A 802 -3.60 5.58 -5.61
C LEU A 802 -5.11 5.77 -5.46
N ALA A 803 -5.69 5.38 -4.33
CA ALA A 803 -7.10 5.65 -4.04
C ALA A 803 -7.34 7.10 -3.59
N GLY A 804 -6.32 7.75 -3.03
CA GLY A 804 -6.41 9.12 -2.56
C GLY A 804 -7.15 9.30 -1.25
N ILE A 805 -7.40 8.25 -0.45
CA ILE A 805 -8.12 8.31 0.82
C ILE A 805 -7.11 8.52 1.96
N ARG A 806 -7.17 9.67 2.63
CA ARG A 806 -6.35 9.94 3.81
C ARG A 806 -7.08 10.84 4.81
N THR A 807 -6.76 10.72 6.10
CA THR A 807 -7.30 11.62 7.13
C THR A 807 -6.61 12.98 7.09
N ASN A 808 -7.31 14.04 7.50
CA ASN A 808 -6.68 15.32 7.77
C ASN A 808 -5.71 15.21 8.97
N LYS A 809 -4.66 16.06 8.99
CA LYS A 809 -3.62 16.05 10.03
C LYS A 809 -4.12 16.53 11.40
N THR A 810 -5.14 17.38 11.41
CA THR A 810 -5.73 17.99 12.61
C THR A 810 -7.05 17.31 12.98
N ASP A 811 -7.98 17.24 12.03
CA ASP A 811 -9.27 16.57 12.20
C ASP A 811 -9.14 15.06 11.90
N VAL A 812 -8.56 14.36 12.88
CA VAL A 812 -8.23 12.93 12.81
C VAL A 812 -9.47 12.03 12.71
N ALA A 813 -9.22 10.71 12.62
CA ALA A 813 -10.24 9.67 12.51
C ALA A 813 -11.14 9.81 11.27
N PHE A 814 -10.67 10.49 10.23
CA PHE A 814 -11.46 10.81 9.03
C PHE A 814 -12.68 11.70 9.32
N LYS A 815 -12.63 12.51 10.39
CA LYS A 815 -13.64 13.56 10.61
C LYS A 815 -13.62 14.59 9.48
N LYS A 816 -12.42 14.97 9.04
CA LYS A 816 -12.16 15.58 7.74
C LYS A 816 -11.32 14.63 6.90
N ILE A 817 -11.84 14.26 5.74
CA ILE A 817 -11.19 13.38 4.78
C ILE A 817 -10.46 14.23 3.74
N ILE A 818 -9.30 13.78 3.30
CA ILE A 818 -8.67 14.31 2.10
C ILE A 818 -8.80 13.25 1.01
N MET A 819 -9.41 13.65 -0.12
CA MET A 819 -9.54 12.83 -1.33
C MET A 819 -8.56 13.38 -2.37
N LYS A 820 -7.39 12.76 -2.55
CA LYS A 820 -6.34 13.21 -3.49
C LYS A 820 -5.68 12.03 -4.22
N PRO A 821 -6.34 11.41 -5.21
CA PRO A 821 -5.75 10.33 -5.98
C PRO A 821 -4.62 10.86 -6.86
N THR A 822 -3.56 10.08 -6.97
CA THR A 822 -2.51 10.26 -7.96
C THR A 822 -2.74 9.27 -9.09
N ILE A 823 -2.69 9.76 -10.33
CA ILE A 823 -3.01 9.00 -11.54
C ILE A 823 -1.70 8.71 -12.29
N PRO A 824 -0.97 7.62 -11.97
CA PRO A 824 0.23 7.27 -12.70
C PRO A 824 -0.10 6.88 -14.14
N ALA A 825 0.80 7.17 -15.06
CA ALA A 825 0.67 6.72 -16.45
C ALA A 825 0.65 5.18 -16.51
N GLY A 826 -0.22 4.61 -17.35
CA GLY A 826 -0.37 3.16 -17.51
C GLY A 826 -1.24 2.47 -16.45
N LEU A 827 -1.99 3.24 -15.64
CA LEU A 827 -3.02 2.70 -14.74
C LEU A 827 -4.39 3.34 -15.02
N ASP A 828 -5.31 2.52 -15.54
CA ASP A 828 -6.59 3.02 -16.06
C ASP A 828 -7.67 3.20 -14.99
N PHE A 829 -7.63 2.42 -13.91
CA PHE A 829 -8.59 2.56 -12.82
C PHE A 829 -8.03 2.08 -11.48
N VAL A 830 -8.59 2.66 -10.42
CA VAL A 830 -8.49 2.16 -9.04
C VAL A 830 -9.88 2.20 -8.42
N LYS A 831 -10.23 1.14 -7.70
CA LYS A 831 -11.39 1.03 -6.84
C LYS A 831 -10.93 0.68 -5.44
N ALA A 832 -11.26 1.51 -4.47
CA ALA A 832 -10.93 1.25 -3.08
C ALA A 832 -12.04 1.73 -2.15
N SER A 833 -12.14 1.05 -1.02
CA SER A 833 -12.99 1.46 0.08
C SER A 833 -12.28 1.32 1.41
N TYR A 834 -12.62 2.18 2.36
CA TYR A 834 -12.20 2.08 3.75
C TYR A 834 -13.38 2.36 4.67
N ASN A 835 -13.73 1.41 5.53
CA ASN A 835 -14.76 1.58 6.55
C ASN A 835 -14.15 2.20 7.81
N SER A 836 -14.17 3.54 7.88
CA SER A 836 -13.68 4.27 9.05
C SER A 836 -14.65 4.13 10.23
N PHE A 837 -14.26 4.66 11.39
CA PHE A 837 -15.16 4.69 12.55
C PHE A 837 -16.37 5.60 12.35
N HIS A 838 -16.34 6.52 11.38
CA HIS A 838 -17.51 7.29 10.95
C HIS A 838 -18.35 6.59 9.88
N GLY A 839 -17.78 5.64 9.13
CA GLY A 839 -18.48 4.83 8.12
C GLY A 839 -17.67 4.67 6.84
N LEU A 840 -18.35 4.20 5.80
CA LEU A 840 -17.75 3.85 4.53
C LEU A 840 -17.26 5.07 3.72
N ILE A 841 -15.97 5.07 3.40
CA ILE A 841 -15.33 5.98 2.45
C ILE A 841 -15.04 5.19 1.17
N LYS A 842 -15.44 5.70 0.01
CA LYS A 842 -15.15 5.08 -1.30
C LYS A 842 -14.41 6.03 -2.22
N SER A 843 -13.51 5.48 -3.03
CA SER A 843 -12.82 6.14 -4.12
C SER A 843 -12.71 5.19 -5.31
N GLU A 844 -13.44 5.49 -6.38
CA GLU A 844 -13.43 4.71 -7.61
C GLU A 844 -13.20 5.64 -8.79
N TRP A 845 -11.95 5.73 -9.27
CA TRP A 845 -11.64 6.53 -10.45
C TRP A 845 -11.34 5.66 -11.66
N LYS A 846 -11.69 6.19 -12.83
CA LYS A 846 -11.37 5.65 -14.14
C LYS A 846 -10.81 6.78 -15.00
N ASN A 847 -9.64 6.55 -15.58
CA ASN A 847 -8.93 7.50 -16.43
C ASN A 847 -8.83 6.92 -17.84
N SER A 848 -9.55 7.51 -18.78
CA SER A 848 -9.50 7.16 -20.20
C SER A 848 -8.82 8.27 -21.02
N ILE A 849 -8.67 8.07 -22.33
CA ILE A 849 -8.09 9.08 -23.24
C ILE A 849 -8.92 10.37 -23.21
N GLU A 850 -10.25 10.27 -23.25
CA GLU A 850 -11.16 11.43 -23.39
C GLU A 850 -11.70 11.94 -22.06
N GLN A 851 -11.70 11.12 -21.00
CA GLN A 851 -12.40 11.46 -19.77
C GLN A 851 -11.74 10.88 -18.52
N PHE A 852 -11.77 11.66 -17.44
CA PHE A 852 -11.55 11.18 -16.07
C PHE A 852 -12.89 11.17 -15.33
N GLU A 853 -13.28 10.01 -14.82
CA GLU A 853 -14.49 9.80 -14.00
C GLU A 853 -14.07 9.39 -12.60
N TRP A 854 -14.68 9.96 -11.56
CA TRP A 854 -14.38 9.62 -10.17
C TRP A 854 -15.62 9.61 -9.28
N LYS A 855 -15.94 8.44 -8.74
CA LYS A 855 -17.03 8.23 -7.79
C LYS A 855 -16.47 8.20 -6.39
N ILE A 856 -17.07 8.99 -5.51
CA ILE A 856 -16.70 9.05 -4.11
C ILE A 856 -17.91 8.93 -3.19
N SER A 857 -17.69 8.31 -2.03
CA SER A 857 -18.65 8.26 -0.93
C SER A 857 -18.01 8.81 0.33
N ILE A 858 -18.66 9.76 0.98
CA ILE A 858 -18.23 10.40 2.23
C ILE A 858 -19.27 10.08 3.32
N PRO A 859 -18.90 9.47 4.46
CA PRO A 859 -19.85 9.07 5.48
C PRO A 859 -20.55 10.25 6.15
N ALA A 860 -21.73 10.02 6.73
CA ALA A 860 -22.46 11.06 7.44
C ALA A 860 -21.66 11.60 8.63
N ASN A 861 -21.90 12.87 8.98
CA ASN A 861 -21.20 13.60 10.03
C ASN A 861 -19.70 13.86 9.75
N THR A 862 -19.21 13.62 8.54
CA THR A 862 -17.86 14.00 8.09
C THR A 862 -17.93 14.93 6.88
N SER A 863 -16.78 15.45 6.47
CA SER A 863 -16.63 16.23 5.23
C SER A 863 -15.32 15.87 4.54
N ALA A 864 -15.13 16.31 3.30
CA ALA A 864 -13.91 16.06 2.56
C ALA A 864 -13.35 17.31 1.87
N THR A 865 -12.03 17.34 1.71
CA THR A 865 -11.32 18.20 0.75
C THR A 865 -10.91 17.33 -0.43
N VAL A 866 -11.41 17.65 -1.61
CA VAL A 866 -11.27 16.85 -2.83
C VAL A 866 -10.34 17.56 -3.81
N TYR A 867 -9.33 16.85 -4.29
CA TYR A 867 -8.36 17.32 -5.27
C TYR A 867 -8.61 16.57 -6.58
N ILE A 868 -9.32 17.21 -7.50
CA ILE A 868 -9.68 16.63 -8.79
C ILE A 868 -8.58 16.97 -9.80
N PRO A 869 -7.95 15.98 -10.49
CA PRO A 869 -6.92 16.25 -11.50
C PRO A 869 -7.46 17.04 -12.70
N ALA A 870 -7.35 18.37 -12.65
CA ALA A 870 -7.90 19.31 -13.62
C ALA A 870 -7.15 20.65 -13.55
N ASN A 871 -7.12 21.38 -14.68
CA ASN A 871 -6.48 22.70 -14.75
C ASN A 871 -7.43 23.84 -14.35
N SER A 872 -8.74 23.63 -14.49
CA SER A 872 -9.76 24.66 -14.33
C SER A 872 -11.04 24.05 -13.77
N VAL A 873 -11.73 24.73 -12.86
CA VAL A 873 -13.01 24.25 -12.29
C VAL A 873 -14.11 24.08 -13.35
N GLU A 874 -14.04 24.85 -14.43
CA GLU A 874 -14.97 24.82 -15.56
C GLU A 874 -14.86 23.52 -16.39
N GLU A 875 -13.80 22.72 -16.21
CA GLU A 875 -13.64 21.41 -16.86
C GLU A 875 -14.40 20.29 -16.14
N ILE A 876 -14.92 20.57 -14.95
CA ILE A 876 -15.47 19.58 -14.05
C ILE A 876 -16.99 19.72 -13.99
N THR A 877 -17.65 18.59 -14.08
CA THR A 877 -19.06 18.44 -13.70
C THR A 877 -19.18 17.47 -12.54
N GLU A 878 -20.19 17.68 -11.70
CA GLU A 878 -20.62 16.73 -10.69
C GLU A 878 -22.03 16.26 -11.04
N SER A 879 -22.20 14.95 -11.27
CA SER A 879 -23.47 14.36 -11.71
C SER A 879 -24.11 15.11 -12.91
N GLY A 880 -23.26 15.57 -13.85
CA GLY A 880 -23.67 16.31 -15.06
C GLY A 880 -23.87 17.82 -14.86
N VAL A 881 -23.75 18.35 -13.65
CA VAL A 881 -23.90 19.78 -13.34
C VAL A 881 -22.53 20.45 -13.21
N ALA A 882 -22.32 21.59 -13.86
CA ALA A 882 -21.09 22.37 -13.69
C ALA A 882 -20.88 22.77 -12.22
N ILE A 883 -19.63 22.69 -11.72
CA ILE A 883 -19.35 22.96 -10.30
C ILE A 883 -19.81 24.34 -9.86
N ALA A 884 -19.68 25.37 -10.71
CA ALA A 884 -20.14 26.74 -10.44
C ALA A 884 -21.65 26.84 -10.12
N ASN A 885 -22.45 25.87 -10.57
CA ASN A 885 -23.89 25.82 -10.35
C ASN A 885 -24.29 24.89 -9.19
N SER A 886 -23.34 24.22 -8.54
CA SER A 886 -23.61 23.33 -7.42
C SER A 886 -23.74 24.10 -6.11
N LYS A 887 -24.83 23.86 -5.37
CA LYS A 887 -25.07 24.47 -4.05
C LYS A 887 -24.41 23.68 -2.90
N ASP A 888 -24.06 22.42 -3.14
CA ASP A 888 -23.54 21.48 -2.12
C ASP A 888 -22.01 21.34 -2.15
N ILE A 889 -21.34 22.05 -3.06
CA ILE A 889 -19.90 21.94 -3.32
C ILE A 889 -19.30 23.33 -3.26
N LYS A 890 -18.25 23.47 -2.45
CA LYS A 890 -17.53 24.73 -2.32
C LYS A 890 -16.21 24.65 -3.09
N PHE A 891 -16.03 25.52 -4.09
CA PHE A 891 -14.73 25.71 -4.73
C PHE A 891 -13.77 26.40 -3.76
N ILE A 892 -12.54 25.89 -3.65
CA ILE A 892 -11.50 26.46 -2.78
C ILE A 892 -10.44 27.18 -3.61
N LYS A 893 -9.77 26.44 -4.52
CA LYS A 893 -8.72 26.99 -5.39
C LYS A 893 -8.39 26.04 -6.54
N GLU A 894 -7.68 26.56 -7.53
CA GLU A 894 -6.89 25.79 -8.49
C GLU A 894 -5.44 25.73 -7.98
N ASP A 895 -4.88 24.53 -7.88
CA ASP A 895 -3.61 24.22 -7.20
C ASP A 895 -2.79 23.23 -8.05
N ASP A 896 -1.87 23.77 -8.85
CA ASP A 896 -0.90 23.06 -9.72
C ASP A 896 -1.37 21.67 -10.22
N GLY A 897 -2.24 21.66 -11.23
CA GLY A 897 -2.77 20.43 -11.84
C GLY A 897 -3.96 19.79 -11.12
N ALA A 898 -4.48 20.43 -10.06
CA ALA A 898 -5.72 20.01 -9.40
C ALA A 898 -6.68 21.16 -9.12
N VAL A 899 -7.99 20.88 -9.21
CA VAL A 899 -9.05 21.74 -8.67
C VAL A 899 -9.39 21.23 -7.27
N VAL A 900 -9.32 22.12 -6.29
CA VAL A 900 -9.57 21.83 -4.88
C VAL A 900 -10.98 22.25 -4.50
N LEU A 901 -11.77 21.27 -4.05
CA LEU A 901 -13.15 21.45 -3.61
C LEU A 901 -13.31 21.03 -2.15
N GLU A 902 -14.32 21.58 -1.49
CA GLU A 902 -14.82 21.12 -0.21
C GLU A 902 -16.25 20.60 -0.37
N ILE A 903 -16.49 19.39 0.15
CA ILE A 903 -17.79 18.71 0.08
C ILE A 903 -18.18 18.18 1.45
N ALA A 904 -19.49 18.05 1.66
CA ALA A 904 -20.05 17.39 2.83
C ALA A 904 -20.17 15.87 2.62
N SER A 905 -20.87 15.20 3.54
CA SER A 905 -21.21 13.78 3.43
C SER A 905 -22.13 13.48 2.24
N GLY A 906 -22.05 12.27 1.70
CA GLY A 906 -22.87 11.78 0.59
C GLY A 906 -22.08 11.15 -0.54
N ASN A 907 -22.78 10.84 -1.64
CA ASN A 907 -22.21 10.24 -2.84
C ASN A 907 -22.07 11.30 -3.95
N TYR A 908 -20.91 11.34 -4.61
CA TYR A 908 -20.60 12.30 -5.67
C TYR A 908 -19.98 11.59 -6.87
N THR A 909 -20.27 12.05 -8.08
CA THR A 909 -19.62 11.58 -9.32
C THR A 909 -19.03 12.77 -10.04
N PHE A 910 -17.71 12.90 -10.01
CA PHE A 910 -16.99 13.93 -10.74
C PHE A 910 -16.58 13.43 -12.11
N ILE A 911 -16.83 14.25 -13.12
CA ILE A 911 -16.41 13.98 -14.49
C ILE A 911 -15.62 15.19 -14.99
N ARG A 912 -14.42 14.92 -15.50
CA ARG A 912 -13.63 15.86 -16.27
C ARG A 912 -13.48 15.34 -17.69
N ASN A 913 -14.01 16.08 -18.65
CA ASN A 913 -13.75 15.82 -20.06
C ASN A 913 -12.39 16.43 -20.44
N LYS A 914 -11.48 15.59 -20.95
CA LYS A 914 -10.18 16.03 -21.43
C LYS A 914 -10.36 16.70 -22.78
N LYS A 915 -10.00 17.98 -22.86
CA LYS A 915 -10.17 18.79 -24.07
C LYS A 915 -9.23 18.29 -25.18
N PHE A 916 -9.69 18.35 -26.43
CA PHE A 916 -8.89 18.06 -27.63
C PHE A 916 -8.22 16.67 -27.62
N LYS A 917 -8.97 15.62 -27.24
CA LYS A 917 -8.51 14.22 -27.30
C LYS A 917 -9.26 13.38 -28.34
N LYS A 918 -10.36 13.89 -28.89
CA LYS A 918 -11.23 13.16 -29.82
C LYS A 918 -10.49 12.83 -31.13
N GLY A 919 -10.51 11.55 -31.49
CA GLY A 919 -9.79 11.01 -32.65
C GLY A 919 -8.48 10.31 -32.29
N ILE A 920 -7.97 10.43 -31.05
CA ILE A 920 -6.89 9.58 -30.57
C ILE A 920 -7.44 8.16 -30.35
N VAL A 921 -6.87 7.18 -31.04
CA VAL A 921 -7.26 5.76 -30.94
C VAL A 921 -6.30 4.95 -30.07
N LYS A 922 -5.05 5.41 -29.93
CA LYS A 922 -4.04 4.77 -29.07
C LYS A 922 -3.11 5.83 -28.48
N ASP A 923 -2.73 5.64 -27.23
CA ASP A 923 -1.84 6.52 -26.48
C ASP A 923 -0.96 5.65 -25.56
N GLU A 924 0.28 5.37 -25.98
CA GLU A 924 1.17 4.39 -25.31
C GLU A 924 2.65 4.81 -25.34
N PHE A 925 3.48 4.21 -24.49
CA PHE A 925 4.94 4.32 -24.63
C PHE A 925 5.48 3.26 -25.59
N ILE A 926 6.52 3.61 -26.37
CA ILE A 926 7.25 2.65 -27.20
C ILE A 926 8.01 1.64 -26.32
N PHE A 927 8.52 2.11 -25.17
CA PHE A 927 9.18 1.27 -24.19
C PHE A 927 8.94 1.82 -22.78
N GLU A 928 8.76 0.90 -21.82
CA GLU A 928 8.65 1.26 -20.41
C GLU A 928 10.02 1.32 -19.72
N ARG A 929 11.00 0.58 -20.25
CA ARG A 929 12.38 0.51 -19.75
C ARG A 929 13.37 0.54 -20.91
N ALA A 930 14.51 1.15 -20.66
CA ALA A 930 15.65 1.16 -21.56
C ALA A 930 16.95 1.01 -20.76
N SER A 931 18.05 0.63 -21.43
CA SER A 931 19.39 0.55 -20.84
C SER A 931 20.07 1.91 -20.70
N PHE A 932 19.36 3.00 -20.94
CA PHE A 932 19.84 4.38 -20.89
C PHE A 932 18.83 5.26 -20.14
N PRO A 933 19.30 6.27 -19.39
CA PRO A 933 18.43 7.16 -18.62
C PRO A 933 17.80 8.29 -19.44
N GLU A 934 18.41 8.70 -20.54
CA GLU A 934 17.88 9.76 -21.40
C GLU A 934 17.65 9.27 -22.83
N SER A 935 16.54 9.67 -23.42
CA SER A 935 16.19 9.50 -24.84
C SER A 935 15.67 10.81 -25.44
N HIS A 936 16.00 11.06 -26.71
CA HIS A 936 15.56 12.27 -27.39
C HIS A 936 15.50 12.15 -28.93
N ALA A 937 14.79 13.10 -29.55
CA ALA A 937 14.63 13.25 -31.00
C ALA A 937 14.16 11.97 -31.70
N ALA A 938 12.89 11.61 -31.45
CA ALA A 938 12.28 10.43 -32.04
C ALA A 938 11.87 10.67 -33.50
N THR A 939 11.92 9.61 -34.30
CA THR A 939 11.43 9.51 -35.68
C THR A 939 10.66 8.21 -35.86
N ILE A 940 9.71 8.15 -36.79
CA ILE A 940 8.91 6.96 -37.10
C ILE A 940 8.74 6.81 -38.61
N GLU A 941 8.69 5.57 -39.09
CA GLU A 941 8.47 5.22 -40.48
C GLU A 941 7.62 3.94 -40.63
N GLU A 942 6.86 3.86 -41.72
CA GLU A 942 6.11 2.66 -42.12
C GLU A 942 6.94 1.78 -43.07
N THR A 943 7.04 0.49 -42.75
CA THR A 943 7.67 -0.54 -43.59
C THR A 943 6.61 -1.58 -43.99
N PRO A 944 6.88 -2.46 -44.97
CA PRO A 944 6.01 -3.59 -45.28
C PRO A 944 5.70 -4.53 -44.09
N GLU A 945 6.54 -4.56 -43.06
CA GLU A 945 6.36 -5.40 -41.87
C GLU A 945 5.66 -4.70 -40.69
N GLY A 946 5.35 -3.41 -40.82
CA GLY A 946 4.81 -2.59 -39.74
C GLY A 946 5.64 -1.32 -39.51
N LEU A 947 5.54 -0.75 -38.31
CA LEU A 947 6.21 0.52 -37.98
C LEU A 947 7.59 0.28 -37.38
N ILE A 948 8.51 1.20 -37.64
CA ILE A 948 9.79 1.30 -36.95
C ILE A 948 9.98 2.72 -36.45
N ALA A 949 10.43 2.85 -35.21
CA ALA A 949 10.80 4.13 -34.61
C ALA A 949 12.29 4.15 -34.27
N ALA A 950 12.92 5.32 -34.33
CA ALA A 950 14.30 5.53 -33.91
C ALA A 950 14.45 6.79 -33.06
N TRP A 951 15.46 6.82 -32.18
CA TRP A 951 15.81 7.98 -31.35
C TRP A 951 17.28 7.85 -30.92
N PHE A 952 17.86 8.92 -30.36
CA PHE A 952 19.15 8.80 -29.69
C PHE A 952 18.99 8.67 -28.18
N GLY A 953 19.84 7.87 -27.53
CA GLY A 953 19.77 7.62 -26.09
C GLY A 953 21.11 7.24 -25.47
N GLY A 954 21.33 7.68 -24.23
CA GLY A 954 22.56 7.51 -23.47
C GLY A 954 22.45 8.16 -22.08
N THR A 955 23.58 8.32 -21.38
CA THR A 955 23.61 8.93 -20.04
C THR A 955 23.11 10.37 -20.01
N LYS A 956 23.44 11.16 -21.03
CA LYS A 956 22.96 12.53 -21.24
C LYS A 956 23.23 12.96 -22.68
N GLU A 957 22.36 13.79 -23.26
CA GLU A 957 22.60 14.39 -24.58
C GLU A 957 24.03 14.99 -24.68
N GLY A 958 24.75 14.60 -25.74
CA GLY A 958 26.12 15.04 -26.01
C GLY A 958 27.23 14.21 -25.36
N ASN A 959 26.92 13.29 -24.45
CA ASN A 959 27.91 12.37 -23.94
C ASN A 959 28.32 11.35 -25.01
N LYS A 960 29.55 10.83 -24.89
CA LYS A 960 30.16 9.91 -25.87
C LYS A 960 29.41 8.59 -25.99
N ASP A 961 28.72 8.15 -24.94
CA ASP A 961 27.97 6.89 -24.89
C ASP A 961 26.60 6.96 -25.60
N VAL A 962 26.13 8.15 -25.98
CA VAL A 962 24.87 8.32 -26.72
C VAL A 962 24.96 7.62 -28.08
N CYS A 963 23.99 6.75 -28.33
CA CYS A 963 23.85 5.94 -29.53
C CYS A 963 22.47 6.13 -30.17
N ILE A 964 22.30 5.63 -31.40
CA ILE A 964 20.99 5.54 -32.05
C ILE A 964 20.36 4.18 -31.73
N TRP A 965 19.09 4.23 -31.34
CA TRP A 965 18.28 3.08 -30.95
C TRP A 965 17.03 2.99 -31.83
N THR A 966 16.58 1.77 -32.11
CA THR A 966 15.34 1.50 -32.84
C THR A 966 14.41 0.56 -32.08
N SER A 967 13.12 0.63 -32.37
CA SER A 967 12.13 -0.36 -31.95
C SER A 967 11.12 -0.61 -33.08
N HIS A 968 10.67 -1.85 -33.21
CA HIS A 968 9.71 -2.30 -34.21
C HIS A 968 8.34 -2.52 -33.59
N TYR A 969 7.28 -2.10 -34.27
CA TYR A 969 5.90 -2.36 -33.88
C TYR A 969 5.33 -3.53 -34.66
N LYS A 970 5.14 -4.66 -33.98
CA LYS A 970 4.62 -5.91 -34.56
C LYS A 970 3.60 -6.54 -33.63
N ASN A 971 2.54 -7.14 -34.18
CA ASN A 971 1.49 -7.82 -33.42
C ASN A 971 0.88 -6.95 -32.29
N GLY A 972 0.71 -5.65 -32.55
CA GLY A 972 0.12 -4.71 -31.59
C GLY A 972 1.06 -4.22 -30.47
N LYS A 973 2.35 -4.55 -30.50
CA LYS A 973 3.33 -4.19 -29.46
C LYS A 973 4.66 -3.74 -30.05
N TRP A 974 5.34 -2.87 -29.31
CA TRP A 974 6.72 -2.46 -29.60
C TRP A 974 7.74 -3.46 -29.06
N THR A 975 8.83 -3.69 -29.79
CA THR A 975 9.98 -4.46 -29.32
C THR A 975 10.83 -3.66 -28.33
N ALA A 976 11.69 -4.33 -27.56
CA ALA A 976 12.69 -3.64 -26.76
C ALA A 976 13.62 -2.78 -27.64
N PRO A 977 14.15 -1.65 -27.14
CA PRO A 977 15.11 -0.82 -27.86
C PRO A 977 16.36 -1.61 -28.27
N ALA A 978 16.76 -1.52 -29.54
CA ALA A 978 17.98 -2.12 -30.08
C ALA A 978 18.94 -1.04 -30.59
N LYS A 979 20.23 -1.12 -30.20
CA LYS A 979 21.26 -0.17 -30.66
C LYS A 979 21.60 -0.47 -32.13
N VAL A 980 21.56 0.54 -32.99
CA VAL A 980 21.81 0.38 -34.44
C VAL A 980 22.94 1.25 -34.99
N ALA A 981 23.31 2.32 -34.28
CA ALA A 981 24.48 3.14 -34.62
C ALA A 981 25.13 3.73 -33.37
N ASP A 982 26.44 3.96 -33.42
CA ASP A 982 27.21 4.66 -32.40
C ASP A 982 28.19 5.67 -33.03
N GLY A 983 28.88 6.43 -32.19
CA GLY A 983 29.83 7.45 -32.61
C GLY A 983 31.30 7.03 -32.48
N VAL A 984 31.61 5.72 -32.48
CA VAL A 984 33.01 5.24 -32.43
C VAL A 984 33.70 5.57 -33.74
N MET A 985 34.65 6.50 -33.75
CA MET A 985 35.39 6.88 -34.97
C MET A 985 36.59 5.98 -35.20
N ASN A 986 37.29 5.61 -34.12
CA ASN A 986 38.40 4.66 -34.05
C ASN A 986 38.59 4.21 -32.59
N ASP A 987 39.64 3.44 -32.30
CA ASP A 987 39.92 2.84 -30.97
C ASP A 987 40.03 3.85 -29.81
N THR A 988 40.35 5.12 -30.09
CA THR A 988 40.56 6.15 -29.06
C THR A 988 39.55 7.29 -29.12
N LEU A 989 38.91 7.49 -30.28
CA LEU A 989 37.99 8.60 -30.52
C LEU A 989 36.55 8.13 -30.65
N ARG A 990 35.71 8.64 -29.76
CA ARG A 990 34.26 8.46 -29.81
C ARG A 990 33.56 9.79 -29.62
N TYR A 991 32.60 10.04 -30.50
CA TYR A 991 31.68 11.16 -30.46
C TYR A 991 30.28 10.70 -30.08
N SER A 992 29.40 11.67 -29.81
CA SER A 992 27.99 11.43 -29.57
C SER A 992 27.24 11.30 -30.91
N THR A 993 26.16 10.53 -30.94
CA THR A 993 25.24 10.46 -32.09
C THR A 993 24.01 11.32 -31.88
N TYR A 994 23.47 11.93 -32.93
CA TYR A 994 22.32 12.84 -32.83
C TYR A 994 21.31 12.66 -33.96
N ASN A 995 20.07 13.10 -33.67
CA ASN A 995 18.94 13.29 -34.57
C ASN A 995 18.83 12.23 -35.70
N PRO A 996 18.42 11.00 -35.35
CA PRO A 996 18.09 9.99 -36.35
C PRO A 996 16.84 10.41 -37.14
N VAL A 997 16.84 10.10 -38.43
CA VAL A 997 15.70 10.27 -39.34
C VAL A 997 15.59 9.02 -40.19
N LEU A 998 14.42 8.38 -40.16
CA LEU A 998 14.10 7.20 -40.96
C LEU A 998 13.44 7.63 -42.29
N PHE A 999 13.69 6.86 -43.36
CA PHE A 999 12.96 6.99 -44.61
C PHE A 999 12.91 5.64 -45.34
N TYR A 1000 11.71 5.15 -45.67
CA TYR A 1000 11.55 3.93 -46.46
C TYR A 1000 11.54 4.25 -47.95
N ALA A 1001 12.62 3.90 -48.66
CA ALA A 1001 12.82 4.27 -50.05
C ALA A 1001 12.02 3.35 -51.01
N PRO A 1002 11.59 3.85 -52.18
CA PRO A 1002 10.82 3.06 -53.16
C PRO A 1002 11.53 1.81 -53.68
N ASN A 1003 12.86 1.74 -53.57
CA ASN A 1003 13.66 0.58 -53.94
C ASN A 1003 13.64 -0.56 -52.90
N GLY A 1004 12.85 -0.41 -51.83
CA GLY A 1004 12.71 -1.39 -50.76
C GLY A 1004 13.76 -1.29 -49.65
N GLU A 1005 14.62 -0.27 -49.67
CA GLU A 1005 15.61 -0.03 -48.62
C GLU A 1005 15.09 0.94 -47.57
N LEU A 1006 15.26 0.60 -46.29
CA LEU A 1006 15.08 1.54 -45.18
C LEU A 1006 16.39 2.30 -44.94
N LEU A 1007 16.31 3.63 -45.00
CA LEU A 1007 17.43 4.53 -44.77
C LEU A 1007 17.36 5.10 -43.34
N LEU A 1008 18.50 5.13 -42.66
CA LEU A 1008 18.66 5.79 -41.36
C LEU A 1008 19.72 6.89 -41.49
N PHE A 1009 19.31 8.15 -41.50
CA PHE A 1009 20.20 9.30 -41.45
C PHE A 1009 20.45 9.71 -39.99
N TYR A 1010 21.68 10.00 -39.62
CA TYR A 1010 22.04 10.42 -38.26
C TYR A 1010 23.35 11.23 -38.26
N LYS A 1011 23.67 11.89 -37.14
CA LYS A 1011 24.80 12.83 -37.07
C LYS A 1011 25.80 12.32 -36.05
N ILE A 1012 27.09 12.54 -36.31
CA ILE A 1012 28.17 12.22 -35.37
C ILE A 1012 29.03 13.46 -35.18
N GLY A 1013 29.32 13.83 -33.93
CA GLY A 1013 30.22 14.95 -33.65
C GLY A 1013 30.36 15.32 -32.17
N PRO A 1014 31.24 16.29 -31.87
CA PRO A 1014 31.47 16.76 -30.50
C PRO A 1014 30.33 17.64 -29.96
N ASN A 1015 29.59 18.31 -30.84
CA ASN A 1015 28.42 19.13 -30.53
C ASN A 1015 27.62 19.41 -31.82
N VAL A 1016 26.46 20.05 -31.68
CA VAL A 1016 25.55 20.38 -32.80
C VAL A 1016 26.21 21.27 -33.87
N ALA A 1017 27.11 22.17 -33.50
CA ALA A 1017 27.79 23.05 -34.46
C ALA A 1017 28.91 22.34 -35.25
N GLY A 1018 29.48 21.27 -34.69
CA GLY A 1018 30.62 20.54 -35.24
C GLY A 1018 30.31 19.12 -35.73
N TRP A 1019 29.05 18.74 -35.88
CA TRP A 1019 28.67 17.40 -36.35
C TRP A 1019 28.80 17.22 -37.86
N THR A 1020 28.83 15.98 -38.31
CA THR A 1020 28.80 15.58 -39.73
C THR A 1020 27.64 14.62 -39.98
N GLY A 1021 27.15 14.55 -41.22
CA GLY A 1021 26.04 13.70 -41.62
C GLY A 1021 26.48 12.28 -41.99
N TRP A 1022 25.72 11.29 -41.53
CA TRP A 1022 25.96 9.87 -41.74
C TRP A 1022 24.67 9.15 -42.09
N MET A 1023 24.79 8.00 -42.75
CA MET A 1023 23.65 7.13 -43.00
C MET A 1023 23.99 5.64 -42.86
N LYS A 1024 22.96 4.83 -42.61
CA LYS A 1024 22.97 3.36 -42.72
C LYS A 1024 21.77 2.91 -43.54
N ARG A 1025 21.86 1.72 -44.14
CA ARG A 1025 20.81 1.12 -44.97
C ARG A 1025 20.39 -0.22 -44.40
N SER A 1026 19.13 -0.59 -44.61
CA SER A 1026 18.61 -1.91 -44.31
C SER A 1026 17.76 -2.42 -45.46
N LYS A 1027 17.96 -3.70 -45.83
CA LYS A 1027 17.19 -4.40 -46.87
C LYS A 1027 16.11 -5.32 -46.29
N ASP A 1028 16.07 -5.45 -44.97
CA ASP A 1028 15.17 -6.31 -44.22
C ASP A 1028 14.36 -5.49 -43.20
N ASN A 1029 13.93 -4.29 -43.61
CA ASN A 1029 13.02 -3.44 -42.84
C ASN A 1029 13.57 -2.97 -41.46
N GLY A 1030 14.89 -3.01 -41.26
CA GLY A 1030 15.57 -2.53 -40.06
C GLY A 1030 15.96 -3.60 -39.06
N HIS A 1031 15.95 -4.89 -39.43
CA HIS A 1031 16.49 -5.97 -38.58
C HIS A 1031 18.01 -6.01 -38.62
N THR A 1032 18.58 -5.83 -39.81
CA THR A 1032 20.03 -5.67 -40.01
C THR A 1032 20.33 -4.37 -40.72
N TRP A 1033 21.53 -3.84 -40.46
CA TRP A 1033 21.97 -2.56 -40.99
C TRP A 1033 23.36 -2.67 -41.59
N SER A 1034 23.58 -1.98 -42.71
CA SER A 1034 24.89 -1.86 -43.36
C SER A 1034 25.94 -1.19 -42.46
N GLU A 1035 27.20 -1.25 -42.88
CA GLU A 1035 28.21 -0.31 -42.38
C GLU A 1035 27.78 1.15 -42.60
N ARG A 1036 28.30 2.06 -41.76
CA ARG A 1036 27.96 3.48 -41.86
C ARG A 1036 28.58 4.12 -43.10
N GLU A 1037 27.84 4.98 -43.76
CA GLU A 1037 28.24 5.77 -44.91
C GLU A 1037 28.34 7.25 -44.50
N ALA A 1038 29.46 7.90 -44.79
CA ALA A 1038 29.59 9.35 -44.59
C ALA A 1038 28.88 10.09 -45.73
N LEU A 1039 28.12 11.14 -45.40
CA LEU A 1039 27.59 12.05 -46.43
C LEU A 1039 28.70 12.94 -46.98
N PRO A 1040 28.60 13.42 -48.24
CA PRO A 1040 29.61 14.30 -48.82
C PRO A 1040 29.85 15.56 -47.97
N GLN A 1041 31.08 16.07 -47.97
CA GLN A 1041 31.44 17.25 -47.19
C GLN A 1041 30.50 18.43 -47.48
N GLY A 1042 29.95 19.04 -46.42
CA GLY A 1042 29.01 20.15 -46.53
C GLY A 1042 27.54 19.76 -46.63
N PHE A 1043 27.22 18.46 -46.61
CA PHE A 1043 25.87 17.93 -46.52
C PHE A 1043 25.64 17.22 -45.18
N LEU A 1044 24.45 17.37 -44.62
CA LEU A 1044 24.07 16.78 -43.33
C LEU A 1044 22.89 15.81 -43.46
N GLY A 1045 22.25 15.77 -44.63
CA GLY A 1045 21.00 15.06 -44.85
C GLY A 1045 19.85 15.72 -44.07
N PRO A 1046 18.71 15.02 -43.92
CA PRO A 1046 17.60 15.54 -43.16
C PRO A 1046 18.01 15.70 -41.70
N ILE A 1047 17.92 16.90 -41.12
CA ILE A 1047 18.44 17.12 -39.75
C ILE A 1047 17.57 16.46 -38.70
N LYS A 1048 16.25 16.58 -38.82
CA LYS A 1048 15.31 16.11 -37.79
C LYS A 1048 13.95 15.70 -38.35
N ASN A 1049 13.42 16.43 -39.32
CA ASN A 1049 12.14 16.10 -39.96
C ASN A 1049 12.36 15.16 -41.14
N LYS A 1050 11.33 14.37 -41.46
CA LYS A 1050 11.40 13.37 -42.51
C LYS A 1050 11.60 14.00 -43.90
N PRO A 1051 12.31 13.32 -44.80
CA PRO A 1051 12.33 13.71 -46.21
C PRO A 1051 10.98 13.53 -46.89
N GLU A 1052 10.76 14.25 -47.99
CA GLU A 1052 9.62 14.07 -48.88
C GLU A 1052 10.10 13.65 -50.27
N LEU A 1053 9.50 12.60 -50.83
CA LEU A 1053 9.77 12.19 -52.21
C LEU A 1053 8.88 12.98 -53.17
N ILE A 1054 9.50 13.75 -54.07
CA ILE A 1054 8.83 14.61 -55.04
C ILE A 1054 9.44 14.35 -56.41
N ASN A 1055 8.65 13.84 -57.36
CA ASN A 1055 9.08 13.52 -58.73
C ASN A 1055 10.37 12.69 -58.80
N GLY A 1056 10.51 11.68 -57.93
CA GLY A 1056 11.67 10.78 -57.90
C GLY A 1056 12.92 11.36 -57.21
N VAL A 1057 12.87 12.60 -56.72
CA VAL A 1057 13.94 13.23 -55.95
C VAL A 1057 13.54 13.30 -54.48
N LEU A 1058 14.46 12.95 -53.58
CA LEU A 1058 14.27 13.01 -52.15
C LEU A 1058 14.66 14.40 -51.62
N TYR A 1059 13.69 15.12 -51.07
CA TYR A 1059 13.86 16.45 -50.51
C TYR A 1059 14.12 16.30 -49.02
N CYS A 1060 15.38 16.50 -48.61
CA CYS A 1060 15.86 16.35 -47.25
C CYS A 1060 15.85 17.71 -46.54
N PRO A 1061 14.90 17.97 -45.61
CA PRO A 1061 14.86 19.22 -44.86
C PRO A 1061 16.08 19.33 -43.92
N SER A 1062 16.93 20.32 -44.17
CA SER A 1062 18.20 20.50 -43.47
C SER A 1062 18.34 21.91 -42.89
N SER A 1063 19.39 22.10 -42.09
CA SER A 1063 19.70 23.39 -41.48
C SER A 1063 21.12 23.44 -40.92
N THR A 1064 21.67 24.64 -40.79
CA THR A 1064 22.96 24.89 -40.13
C THR A 1064 22.83 25.93 -39.01
N GLU A 1065 23.70 25.82 -38.00
CA GLU A 1065 23.72 26.76 -36.87
C GLU A 1065 24.95 27.69 -36.86
N VAL A 1066 25.95 27.43 -37.72
CA VAL A 1066 27.19 28.22 -37.82
C VAL A 1066 26.88 29.60 -38.42
N GLY A 1067 27.18 30.67 -37.68
CA GLY A 1067 26.87 32.05 -38.08
C GLY A 1067 25.39 32.41 -37.97
N GLY A 1068 24.62 31.67 -37.15
CA GLY A 1068 23.19 31.83 -36.97
C GLY A 1068 22.37 30.73 -37.65
N TRP A 1069 21.10 30.63 -37.26
CA TRP A 1069 20.17 29.58 -37.67
C TRP A 1069 19.68 29.77 -39.10
N LYS A 1070 20.02 28.83 -39.99
CA LYS A 1070 19.68 28.84 -41.41
C LYS A 1070 19.01 27.53 -41.82
N ALA A 1071 17.84 27.61 -42.42
CA ALA A 1071 17.13 26.50 -43.05
C ALA A 1071 17.50 26.43 -44.54
N HIS A 1072 17.64 25.21 -45.06
CA HIS A 1072 17.89 24.92 -46.48
C HIS A 1072 17.39 23.51 -46.81
N ILE A 1073 17.20 23.20 -48.09
CA ILE A 1073 16.82 21.85 -48.54
C ILE A 1073 18.02 21.20 -49.23
N GLU A 1074 18.31 19.97 -48.86
CA GLU A 1074 19.28 19.10 -49.54
C GLU A 1074 18.52 18.09 -50.40
N PHE A 1075 19.04 17.72 -51.56
CA PHE A 1075 18.36 16.86 -52.53
C PHE A 1075 19.23 15.67 -52.88
N THR A 1076 18.61 14.52 -53.08
CA THR A 1076 19.27 13.34 -53.66
C THR A 1076 18.29 12.56 -54.54
N SER A 1077 18.73 12.13 -55.72
CA SER A 1077 17.91 11.36 -56.68
C SER A 1077 18.26 9.87 -56.69
N ASP A 1078 19.28 9.46 -55.96
CA ASP A 1078 19.86 8.12 -55.95
C ASP A 1078 19.98 7.54 -54.54
N ASN A 1079 19.06 7.95 -53.65
CA ASN A 1079 18.94 7.49 -52.26
C ASN A 1079 20.21 7.76 -51.43
N GLY A 1080 20.76 8.97 -51.56
CA GLY A 1080 21.83 9.51 -50.71
C GLY A 1080 23.24 9.31 -51.23
N ARG A 1081 23.45 8.92 -52.50
CA ARG A 1081 24.80 8.77 -53.07
C ARG A 1081 25.32 10.09 -53.64
N THR A 1082 24.48 10.85 -54.34
CA THR A 1082 24.78 12.20 -54.83
C THR A 1082 23.84 13.23 -54.22
N TRP A 1083 24.37 14.44 -54.01
CA TRP A 1083 23.68 15.49 -53.27
C TRP A 1083 23.81 16.86 -53.93
N THR A 1084 22.72 17.64 -53.90
CA THR A 1084 22.70 19.08 -54.18
C THR A 1084 21.92 19.80 -53.08
N LYS A 1085 21.99 21.13 -52.99
CA LYS A 1085 21.21 21.88 -51.98
C LYS A 1085 20.90 23.29 -52.42
N THR A 1086 19.86 23.87 -51.82
CA THR A 1086 19.56 25.29 -51.95
C THR A 1086 20.57 26.15 -51.18
N GLY A 1087 20.61 27.45 -51.48
CA GLY A 1087 21.13 28.42 -50.53
C GLY A 1087 20.27 28.51 -49.25
N PRO A 1088 20.71 29.30 -48.24
CA PRO A 1088 19.88 29.60 -47.08
C PRO A 1088 18.54 30.24 -47.50
N ILE A 1089 17.43 29.72 -46.98
CA ILE A 1089 16.07 30.23 -47.28
C ILE A 1089 15.71 31.44 -46.40
N ASN A 1090 16.48 31.65 -45.32
CA ASN A 1090 16.34 32.79 -44.41
C ASN A 1090 17.68 33.50 -44.21
N ASP A 1091 17.61 34.82 -43.97
CA ASP A 1091 18.74 35.59 -43.46
C ASP A 1091 18.80 35.47 -41.93
N PRO A 1092 19.84 34.85 -41.34
CA PRO A 1092 19.96 34.64 -39.91
C PRO A 1092 20.07 35.95 -39.09
N LYS A 1093 20.31 37.10 -39.74
CA LYS A 1093 20.25 38.41 -39.08
C LYS A 1093 18.83 38.93 -38.91
N ILE A 1094 17.89 38.48 -39.75
CA ILE A 1094 16.48 38.90 -39.74
C ILE A 1094 15.62 37.86 -39.03
N LEU A 1095 15.67 36.59 -39.48
CA LEU A 1095 14.93 35.47 -38.91
C LEU A 1095 15.87 34.28 -38.70
N GLN A 1096 15.89 33.74 -37.48
CA GLN A 1096 16.69 32.60 -37.08
C GLN A 1096 15.82 31.33 -37.05
N ALA A 1097 15.78 30.62 -38.18
CA ALA A 1097 14.91 29.47 -38.41
C ALA A 1097 15.69 28.22 -38.83
N ILE A 1098 15.27 27.04 -38.33
CA ILE A 1098 15.89 25.74 -38.63
C ILE A 1098 14.88 24.59 -38.60
N GLN A 1099 15.32 23.41 -39.04
CA GLN A 1099 14.57 22.16 -39.01
C GLN A 1099 13.21 22.28 -39.73
N PRO A 1100 13.20 22.55 -41.05
CA PRO A 1100 11.95 22.69 -41.80
C PRO A 1100 11.16 21.37 -41.85
N SER A 1101 9.84 21.46 -41.88
CA SER A 1101 8.94 20.38 -42.35
C SER A 1101 8.44 20.75 -43.74
N ILE A 1102 8.24 19.80 -44.65
CA ILE A 1102 7.78 20.07 -46.03
C ILE A 1102 6.32 19.63 -46.18
N LEU A 1103 5.46 20.51 -46.70
CA LEU A 1103 4.06 20.23 -47.00
C LEU A 1103 3.80 20.39 -48.50
N LYS A 1104 2.96 19.51 -49.07
CA LYS A 1104 2.68 19.41 -50.51
C LYS A 1104 1.23 19.75 -50.80
N TYR A 1105 0.97 20.76 -51.61
CA TYR A 1105 -0.39 21.19 -51.96
C TYR A 1105 -0.84 20.58 -53.29
N ALA A 1106 -2.16 20.42 -53.44
CA ALA A 1106 -2.75 19.82 -54.64
C ALA A 1106 -2.45 20.61 -55.94
N ASP A 1107 -2.18 21.91 -55.81
CA ASP A 1107 -1.79 22.80 -56.91
C ASP A 1107 -0.28 22.76 -57.24
N GLY A 1108 0.47 21.85 -56.61
CA GLY A 1108 1.91 21.68 -56.83
C GLY A 1108 2.80 22.62 -56.00
N ARG A 1109 2.22 23.54 -55.21
CA ARG A 1109 3.00 24.38 -54.30
C ARG A 1109 3.58 23.56 -53.14
N LEU A 1110 4.74 24.00 -52.65
CA LEU A 1110 5.34 23.50 -51.42
C LEU A 1110 5.35 24.60 -50.37
N GLN A 1111 5.15 24.21 -49.10
CA GLN A 1111 5.36 25.08 -47.94
C GLN A 1111 6.39 24.43 -47.04
N ILE A 1112 7.30 25.24 -46.49
CA ILE A 1112 8.11 24.82 -45.35
C ILE A 1112 7.65 25.51 -44.08
N LEU A 1113 7.69 24.77 -42.97
CA LEU A 1113 7.47 25.29 -41.62
C LEU A 1113 8.70 25.01 -40.76
N CYS A 1114 9.26 26.06 -40.18
CA CYS A 1114 10.49 26.01 -39.39
C CYS A 1114 10.21 26.42 -37.93
N ARG A 1115 10.90 25.76 -36.99
CA ARG A 1115 11.04 26.34 -35.64
C ARG A 1115 11.98 27.53 -35.67
N SER A 1116 11.84 28.45 -34.72
CA SER A 1116 12.62 29.69 -34.72
C SER A 1116 13.00 30.20 -33.33
N ARG A 1117 13.90 31.18 -33.30
CA ARG A 1117 14.15 32.04 -32.12
C ARG A 1117 13.28 33.31 -32.11
N ASN A 1118 12.44 33.51 -33.13
CA ASN A 1118 11.64 34.73 -33.37
C ASN A 1118 10.20 34.62 -32.85
N HIS A 1119 10.00 33.80 -31.82
CA HIS A 1119 8.75 33.67 -31.06
C HIS A 1119 7.52 33.18 -31.88
N SER A 1120 7.74 32.70 -33.11
CA SER A 1120 6.71 32.20 -34.04
C SER A 1120 7.27 31.06 -34.89
N LEU A 1121 6.41 30.18 -35.41
CA LEU A 1121 6.85 29.33 -36.52
C LEU A 1121 7.09 30.20 -37.74
N ASN A 1122 8.14 29.93 -38.49
CA ASN A 1122 8.42 30.63 -39.74
C ASN A 1122 8.05 29.77 -40.94
N GLU A 1123 7.60 30.43 -41.99
CA GLU A 1123 7.17 29.77 -43.22
C GLU A 1123 7.79 30.38 -44.47
N SER A 1124 7.91 29.56 -45.51
CA SER A 1124 8.28 29.98 -46.86
C SER A 1124 7.59 29.06 -47.87
N TRP A 1125 7.31 29.60 -49.05
CA TRP A 1125 6.53 28.95 -50.09
C TRP A 1125 7.37 28.78 -51.36
N SER A 1126 7.16 27.67 -52.06
CA SER A 1126 7.69 27.44 -53.41
C SER A 1126 6.54 27.13 -54.37
N SER A 1127 6.60 27.74 -55.55
CA SER A 1127 5.64 27.53 -56.65
C SER A 1127 6.24 26.79 -57.84
N ASP A 1128 7.54 26.45 -57.80
CA ASP A 1128 8.29 25.84 -58.89
C ASP A 1128 8.86 24.45 -58.52
N GLY A 1129 8.22 23.77 -57.56
CA GLY A 1129 8.64 22.45 -57.08
C GLY A 1129 9.86 22.49 -56.15
N GLY A 1130 10.09 23.59 -55.43
CA GLY A 1130 11.15 23.73 -54.42
C GLY A 1130 12.49 24.21 -54.97
N LYS A 1131 12.55 24.68 -56.23
CA LYS A 1131 13.76 25.24 -56.83
C LYS A 1131 14.04 26.63 -56.26
N THR A 1132 13.00 27.46 -56.14
CA THR A 1132 13.07 28.76 -55.48
C THR A 1132 12.04 28.85 -54.35
N TRP A 1133 12.35 29.69 -53.36
CA TRP A 1133 11.57 29.86 -52.14
C TRP A 1133 11.29 31.35 -51.91
N SER A 1134 10.08 31.68 -51.48
CA SER A 1134 9.73 33.05 -51.08
C SER A 1134 10.58 33.48 -49.89
N THR A 1135 10.76 34.78 -49.70
CA THR A 1135 11.34 35.31 -48.45
C THR A 1135 10.61 34.73 -47.25
N MET A 1136 11.36 34.19 -46.29
CA MET A 1136 10.79 33.58 -45.09
C MET A 1136 10.09 34.63 -44.22
N GLN A 1137 8.92 34.28 -43.69
CA GLN A 1137 8.10 35.16 -42.86
C GLN A 1137 7.60 34.46 -41.60
N ALA A 1138 7.05 35.21 -40.64
CA ALA A 1138 6.36 34.64 -39.49
C ALA A 1138 4.99 34.09 -39.90
N SER A 1139 4.71 32.85 -39.51
CA SER A 1139 3.39 32.24 -39.62
C SER A 1139 2.46 32.76 -38.51
N PRO A 1140 1.14 32.51 -38.59
CA PRO A 1140 0.20 32.86 -37.52
C PRO A 1140 0.32 31.97 -36.28
N LEU A 1141 1.25 31.02 -36.23
CA LEU A 1141 1.42 30.10 -35.10
C LEU A 1141 2.61 30.48 -34.21
N PRO A 1142 2.48 30.42 -32.87
CA PRO A 1142 3.59 30.70 -31.97
C PRO A 1142 4.63 29.57 -31.95
N ASN A 1143 5.85 29.88 -31.55
CA ASN A 1143 6.88 28.88 -31.27
C ASN A 1143 7.81 29.33 -30.14
N ASN A 1144 8.00 28.45 -29.18
CA ASN A 1144 8.87 28.60 -28.02
C ASN A 1144 10.26 27.97 -28.22
N ASN A 1145 10.74 27.94 -29.48
CA ASN A 1145 11.97 27.27 -29.87
C ASN A 1145 11.95 25.74 -29.65
N SER A 1146 10.76 25.13 -29.67
CA SER A 1146 10.61 23.69 -29.68
C SER A 1146 10.67 23.11 -31.09
N GLY A 1147 11.19 21.88 -31.21
CA GLY A 1147 11.09 21.10 -32.44
C GLY A 1147 9.64 20.78 -32.80
N THR A 1148 9.33 20.84 -34.08
CA THR A 1148 8.01 20.55 -34.68
C THR A 1148 8.16 19.52 -35.80
N ASP A 1149 7.07 18.87 -36.20
CA ASP A 1149 7.02 18.07 -37.43
C ASP A 1149 5.63 18.20 -38.06
N ALA A 1150 5.54 18.03 -39.37
CA ALA A 1150 4.28 18.16 -40.10
C ALA A 1150 4.18 17.14 -41.24
N VAL A 1151 2.94 16.79 -41.60
CA VAL A 1151 2.64 15.85 -42.68
C VAL A 1151 1.45 16.32 -43.51
N THR A 1152 1.51 16.10 -44.82
CA THR A 1152 0.35 16.21 -45.71
C THR A 1152 -0.44 14.91 -45.66
N LEU A 1153 -1.71 15.00 -45.29
CA LEU A 1153 -2.63 13.87 -45.22
C LEU A 1153 -3.16 13.49 -46.61
N LYS A 1154 -3.55 12.23 -46.77
CA LYS A 1154 -4.14 11.66 -48.00
C LYS A 1154 -5.40 12.37 -48.46
N ASP A 1155 -6.12 13.04 -47.56
CA ASP A 1155 -7.33 13.82 -47.88
C ASP A 1155 -7.03 15.29 -48.24
N GLY A 1156 -5.76 15.64 -48.39
CA GLY A 1156 -5.29 16.97 -48.79
C GLY A 1156 -5.18 17.97 -47.64
N ARG A 1157 -5.54 17.61 -46.40
CA ARG A 1157 -5.27 18.45 -45.22
C ARG A 1157 -3.80 18.36 -44.82
N HIS A 1158 -3.31 19.34 -44.09
CA HIS A 1158 -1.95 19.36 -43.53
C HIS A 1158 -2.01 19.37 -42.00
N LEU A 1159 -1.26 18.48 -41.36
CA LEU A 1159 -1.24 18.29 -39.92
C LEU A 1159 0.13 18.68 -39.36
N LEU A 1160 0.16 19.48 -38.30
CA LEU A 1160 1.35 19.97 -37.62
C LEU A 1160 1.32 19.53 -36.16
N VAL A 1161 2.43 18.99 -35.67
CA VAL A 1161 2.66 18.70 -34.25
C VAL A 1161 3.71 19.67 -33.71
N TYR A 1162 3.34 20.46 -32.69
CA TYR A 1162 4.18 21.53 -32.14
C TYR A 1162 3.77 21.94 -30.73
N ASN A 1163 4.62 22.65 -29.99
CA ASN A 1163 4.23 23.24 -28.72
C ASN A 1163 3.59 24.62 -28.96
N HIS A 1164 2.27 24.73 -28.75
CA HIS A 1164 1.55 25.99 -28.88
C HIS A 1164 1.76 26.85 -27.63
N ASN A 1165 2.85 27.61 -27.60
CA ASN A 1165 3.17 28.45 -26.45
C ASN A 1165 3.59 29.85 -26.92
N LEU A 1166 2.82 30.85 -26.48
CA LEU A 1166 3.03 32.27 -26.76
C LEU A 1166 4.23 32.78 -25.96
N PRO A 1167 5.32 33.19 -26.62
CA PRO A 1167 6.54 33.52 -25.90
C PRO A 1167 6.44 34.81 -25.10
N ASN A 1168 6.93 34.78 -23.87
CA ASN A 1168 7.08 35.96 -23.01
C ASN A 1168 8.32 36.78 -23.46
N SER A 1169 8.27 38.11 -23.35
CA SER A 1169 9.40 39.00 -23.60
C SER A 1169 10.65 38.69 -22.76
N SER A 1170 10.51 37.99 -21.62
CA SER A 1170 11.63 37.54 -20.78
C SER A 1170 12.40 36.32 -21.33
N TRP A 1171 11.91 35.64 -22.36
CA TRP A 1171 12.52 34.40 -22.86
C TRP A 1171 13.66 34.68 -23.85
N VAL A 1172 14.90 34.50 -23.39
CA VAL A 1172 16.09 34.68 -24.23
C VAL A 1172 16.08 33.72 -25.43
N GLY A 1173 16.11 34.29 -26.64
CA GLY A 1173 16.09 33.53 -27.89
C GLY A 1173 14.81 32.70 -28.08
N GLY A 1174 13.69 33.14 -27.50
CA GLY A 1174 12.38 32.50 -27.57
C GLY A 1174 12.29 31.12 -26.90
N LYS A 1175 13.30 30.71 -26.12
CA LYS A 1175 13.35 29.39 -25.50
C LYS A 1175 12.44 29.35 -24.26
N GLY A 1176 11.32 28.63 -24.36
CA GLY A 1176 10.32 28.50 -23.30
C GLY A 1176 9.99 27.06 -22.89
N PRO A 1177 8.98 26.88 -22.01
CA PRO A 1177 8.51 25.58 -21.55
C PRO A 1177 7.95 24.74 -22.71
N ARG A 1178 8.39 23.48 -22.84
CA ARG A 1178 7.96 22.57 -23.92
C ARG A 1178 6.66 21.83 -23.58
N THR A 1179 5.63 22.61 -23.31
CA THR A 1179 4.26 22.18 -22.99
C THR A 1179 3.30 23.37 -23.23
N PRO A 1180 2.04 23.14 -23.63
CA PRO A 1180 1.47 21.87 -24.11
C PRO A 1180 2.10 21.39 -25.43
N LEU A 1181 1.94 20.11 -25.77
CA LEU A 1181 2.24 19.56 -27.11
C LEU A 1181 0.91 19.38 -27.85
N ASN A 1182 0.79 20.01 -29.02
CA ASN A 1182 -0.46 20.23 -29.73
C ASN A 1182 -0.41 19.65 -31.15
N VAL A 1183 -1.60 19.40 -31.70
CA VAL A 1183 -1.81 19.07 -33.11
C VAL A 1183 -2.74 20.12 -33.73
N ALA A 1184 -2.27 20.82 -34.76
CA ALA A 1184 -3.08 21.73 -35.56
C ALA A 1184 -3.24 21.19 -36.99
N VAL A 1185 -4.35 21.54 -37.64
CA VAL A 1185 -4.69 21.10 -38.99
C VAL A 1185 -5.09 22.30 -39.85
N THR A 1186 -4.68 22.31 -41.11
CA THR A 1186 -5.05 23.33 -42.10
C THR A 1186 -5.39 22.68 -43.45
N LYS A 1187 -6.13 23.39 -44.30
CA LYS A 1187 -6.36 23.03 -45.71
C LYS A 1187 -5.51 23.86 -46.68
N ASP A 1188 -5.04 25.03 -46.26
CA ASP A 1188 -4.44 26.04 -47.15
C ASP A 1188 -3.08 26.54 -46.68
N GLY A 1189 -2.60 26.07 -45.53
CA GLY A 1189 -1.32 26.46 -44.92
C GLY A 1189 -1.36 27.77 -44.17
N LYS A 1190 -2.47 28.51 -44.25
CA LYS A 1190 -2.64 29.86 -43.74
C LYS A 1190 -3.57 29.91 -42.54
N VAL A 1191 -4.75 29.31 -42.66
CA VAL A 1191 -5.73 29.24 -41.56
C VAL A 1191 -5.57 27.90 -40.85
N TRP A 1192 -5.13 27.96 -39.59
CA TRP A 1192 -4.86 26.77 -38.77
C TRP A 1192 -5.97 26.55 -37.74
N SER A 1193 -6.41 25.30 -37.62
CA SER A 1193 -7.38 24.87 -36.62
C SER A 1193 -6.71 23.98 -35.57
N ALA A 1194 -7.04 24.21 -34.31
CA ALA A 1194 -6.74 23.33 -33.19
C ALA A 1194 -7.47 21.99 -33.36
N ALA A 1195 -6.74 20.89 -33.25
CA ALA A 1195 -7.28 19.54 -33.39
C ALA A 1195 -7.07 18.69 -32.12
N LEU A 1196 -5.83 18.56 -31.65
CA LEU A 1196 -5.51 17.75 -30.47
C LEU A 1196 -4.58 18.49 -29.49
N ILE A 1197 -4.68 18.12 -28.21
CA ILE A 1197 -3.66 18.37 -27.20
C ILE A 1197 -3.13 17.00 -26.77
N LEU A 1198 -1.90 16.68 -27.16
CA LEU A 1198 -1.25 15.41 -26.83
C LEU A 1198 -0.81 15.39 -25.37
N GLU A 1199 -0.23 16.49 -24.90
CA GLU A 1199 0.25 16.65 -23.52
C GLU A 1199 0.04 18.08 -23.03
N ASP A 1200 -0.39 18.27 -21.77
CA ASP A 1200 -0.71 19.58 -21.19
C ASP A 1200 -0.18 19.79 -19.77
N SER A 1201 0.68 18.89 -19.25
CA SER A 1201 1.25 19.04 -17.91
C SER A 1201 2.22 20.23 -17.83
N PRO A 1202 2.14 21.08 -16.80
CA PRO A 1202 2.92 22.31 -16.67
C PRO A 1202 4.41 22.09 -16.35
N ILE A 1203 4.78 20.98 -15.70
CA ILE A 1203 6.14 20.72 -15.19
C ILE A 1203 7.02 19.86 -16.13
N SER A 1204 6.56 19.57 -17.35
CA SER A 1204 7.14 18.49 -18.17
C SER A 1204 7.66 18.93 -19.54
N GLN A 1205 8.70 18.24 -20.03
CA GLN A 1205 9.33 18.50 -21.33
C GLN A 1205 8.80 17.52 -22.40
N TYR A 1206 7.88 17.98 -23.25
CA TYR A 1206 7.31 17.19 -24.37
C TYR A 1206 7.76 17.76 -25.70
N SER A 1207 8.58 17.02 -26.46
CA SER A 1207 9.26 17.66 -27.59
C SER A 1207 9.79 16.70 -28.64
N TYR A 1208 10.25 17.29 -29.74
CA TYR A 1208 10.75 16.58 -30.93
C TYR A 1208 9.75 15.53 -31.42
N PRO A 1209 8.55 15.95 -31.82
CA PRO A 1209 7.58 15.04 -32.40
C PRO A 1209 8.06 14.56 -33.77
N SER A 1210 7.62 13.40 -34.22
CA SER A 1210 7.70 12.95 -35.61
C SER A 1210 6.36 12.37 -36.02
N VAL A 1211 5.92 12.66 -37.25
CA VAL A 1211 4.57 12.32 -37.70
C VAL A 1211 4.53 11.76 -39.11
N ILE A 1212 3.82 10.64 -39.27
CA ILE A 1212 3.52 10.00 -40.56
C ILE A 1212 2.03 9.66 -40.66
N GLN A 1213 1.54 9.45 -41.88
CA GLN A 1213 0.25 8.80 -42.12
C GLN A 1213 0.50 7.47 -42.83
N THR A 1214 0.01 6.38 -42.24
CA THR A 1214 0.21 5.01 -42.70
C THR A 1214 -0.76 4.63 -43.83
N LYS A 1215 -0.53 3.48 -44.47
CA LYS A 1215 -1.36 2.94 -45.55
C LYS A 1215 -2.83 2.79 -45.17
N ASP A 1216 -3.12 2.41 -43.93
CA ASP A 1216 -4.47 2.28 -43.37
C ASP A 1216 -5.20 3.62 -43.15
N GLY A 1217 -4.52 4.76 -43.33
CA GLY A 1217 -5.09 6.10 -43.19
C GLY A 1217 -4.97 6.70 -41.79
N LEU A 1218 -4.43 5.97 -40.82
CA LEU A 1218 -4.17 6.49 -39.48
C LEU A 1218 -2.91 7.37 -39.46
N VAL A 1219 -2.89 8.33 -38.54
CA VAL A 1219 -1.76 9.21 -38.29
C VAL A 1219 -1.02 8.70 -37.06
N HIS A 1220 0.28 8.46 -37.22
CA HIS A 1220 1.16 7.99 -36.15
C HIS A 1220 2.10 9.11 -35.74
N ILE A 1221 2.07 9.47 -34.45
CA ILE A 1221 2.88 10.52 -33.86
C ILE A 1221 3.77 9.89 -32.81
N VAL A 1222 5.08 10.11 -32.90
CA VAL A 1222 6.02 9.78 -31.82
C VAL A 1222 6.67 11.03 -31.28
N TYR A 1223 7.01 11.08 -29.99
CA TYR A 1223 7.71 12.23 -29.41
C TYR A 1223 8.49 11.85 -28.16
N THR A 1224 9.47 12.69 -27.80
CA THR A 1224 10.17 12.57 -26.54
C THR A 1224 9.28 13.02 -25.38
N TRP A 1225 9.13 12.13 -24.40
CA TRP A 1225 8.43 12.36 -23.15
C TRP A 1225 9.43 12.49 -22.00
N ARG A 1226 9.51 13.70 -21.41
CA ARG A 1226 10.41 14.07 -20.29
C ARG A 1226 11.90 13.81 -20.50
N ARG A 1227 12.34 13.60 -21.74
CA ARG A 1227 13.68 13.09 -22.10
C ARG A 1227 14.01 11.70 -21.60
N GLU A 1228 13.05 10.96 -21.07
CA GLU A 1228 13.29 9.64 -20.49
C GLU A 1228 12.73 8.56 -21.41
N LYS A 1229 11.54 8.79 -21.99
CA LYS A 1229 10.84 7.82 -22.83
C LYS A 1229 10.45 8.40 -24.19
N VAL A 1230 10.04 7.51 -25.10
CA VAL A 1230 9.39 7.87 -26.36
C VAL A 1230 7.93 7.41 -26.32
N LYS A 1231 7.03 8.33 -26.64
CA LYS A 1231 5.58 8.11 -26.66
C LYS A 1231 5.10 7.91 -28.09
N HIS A 1232 4.10 7.06 -28.28
CA HIS A 1232 3.45 6.73 -29.56
C HIS A 1232 1.95 6.97 -29.44
N VAL A 1233 1.43 7.89 -30.25
CA VAL A 1233 0.01 8.23 -30.32
C VAL A 1233 -0.50 7.94 -31.72
N VAL A 1234 -1.60 7.22 -31.81
CA VAL A 1234 -2.28 6.92 -33.07
C VAL A 1234 -3.56 7.73 -33.13
N VAL A 1235 -3.78 8.39 -34.26
CA VAL A 1235 -4.89 9.32 -34.49
C VAL A 1235 -5.65 8.88 -35.74
N ASP A 1236 -6.96 8.81 -35.62
CA ASP A 1236 -7.88 8.70 -36.75
C ASP A 1236 -8.23 10.12 -37.23
N PRO A 1237 -7.63 10.59 -38.34
CA PRO A 1237 -7.79 11.96 -38.80
C PRO A 1237 -9.23 12.28 -39.23
N SER A 1238 -10.06 11.26 -39.52
CA SER A 1238 -11.47 11.45 -39.91
C SER A 1238 -12.36 11.84 -38.73
N LYS A 1239 -11.93 11.57 -37.49
CA LYS A 1239 -12.68 11.83 -36.26
C LYS A 1239 -12.29 13.14 -35.57
N LEU A 1240 -11.30 13.86 -36.10
CA LEU A 1240 -10.82 15.10 -35.52
C LEU A 1240 -11.90 16.18 -35.53
N GLU A 1241 -12.11 16.81 -34.37
CA GLU A 1241 -12.90 18.04 -34.25
C GLU A 1241 -11.98 19.25 -34.36
N LEU A 1242 -12.28 20.15 -35.30
CA LEU A 1242 -11.43 21.29 -35.62
C LEU A 1242 -12.06 22.59 -35.11
N LYS A 1243 -11.26 23.42 -34.45
CA LYS A 1243 -11.63 24.79 -34.05
C LYS A 1243 -10.56 25.77 -34.48
N GLU A 1244 -10.95 26.85 -35.15
CA GLU A 1244 -9.99 27.83 -35.67
C GLU A 1244 -9.14 28.46 -34.56
N ILE A 1245 -7.84 28.66 -34.83
CA ILE A 1245 -6.90 29.37 -33.95
C ILE A 1245 -6.94 30.86 -34.34
N VAL A 1246 -7.50 31.68 -33.47
CA VAL A 1246 -7.65 33.13 -33.69
C VAL A 1246 -6.65 33.89 -32.81
N ASN A 1247 -6.00 34.91 -33.36
CA ASN A 1247 -5.04 35.77 -32.63
C ASN A 1247 -3.94 34.99 -31.89
N LYS A 1248 -3.46 33.88 -32.49
CA LYS A 1248 -2.43 33.00 -31.91
C LYS A 1248 -2.84 32.34 -30.57
N GLN A 1249 -4.13 32.32 -30.23
CA GLN A 1249 -4.65 31.74 -29.00
C GLN A 1249 -5.27 30.37 -29.28
N TRP A 1250 -4.94 29.37 -28.45
CA TRP A 1250 -5.58 28.07 -28.51
C TRP A 1250 -7.02 28.15 -27.99
N PRO A 1251 -8.04 27.71 -28.76
CA PRO A 1251 -9.44 27.87 -28.35
C PRO A 1251 -9.77 27.12 -27.04
N GLY A 1252 -10.44 27.79 -26.10
CA GLY A 1252 -10.89 27.18 -24.84
C GLY A 1252 -9.80 27.00 -23.75
N VAL A 1253 -8.64 27.62 -23.93
CA VAL A 1253 -7.54 27.71 -22.96
C VAL A 1253 -7.38 29.19 -22.58
N LYS A 1254 -7.45 29.53 -21.28
CA LYS A 1254 -7.19 30.91 -20.82
C LYS A 1254 -5.72 31.25 -21.11
N ALA A 1255 -5.43 32.47 -21.56
CA ALA A 1255 -4.07 32.91 -21.81
C ALA A 1255 -3.26 32.76 -20.51
N ASN A 1256 -2.13 32.05 -20.57
CA ASN A 1256 -1.18 32.00 -19.46
C ASN A 1256 -0.54 33.39 -19.31
N GLU A 1257 -1.13 34.25 -18.51
CA GLU A 1257 -0.38 35.35 -17.90
C GLU A 1257 0.66 34.68 -16.99
N GLY A 1258 1.92 34.71 -17.43
CA GLY A 1258 3.00 33.99 -16.75
C GLY A 1258 3.08 34.40 -15.28
N LYS A 1259 2.66 33.49 -14.39
CA LYS A 1259 3.08 33.55 -12.99
C LYS A 1259 4.58 33.30 -12.96
N THR A 1260 5.33 34.36 -12.68
CA THR A 1260 6.69 34.27 -12.19
C THR A 1260 6.66 33.42 -10.92
N THR A 1261 7.22 32.20 -11.00
CA THR A 1261 7.79 31.58 -9.81
C THR A 1261 9.11 32.30 -9.59
N ASP A 1262 9.08 33.32 -8.75
CA ASP A 1262 10.31 33.85 -8.15
C ASP A 1262 10.83 32.79 -7.17
N ASP A 1263 12.06 32.35 -7.43
CA ASP A 1263 13.02 31.55 -6.62
C ASP A 1263 12.55 30.43 -5.68
#